data_AF-A0A8H8S4C2-F1
#
_entry.id   AF-A0A8H8S4C2-F1
#
_cell.length_a   1.000
_cell.length_b   1.000
_cell.length_c   1.000
_cell.angle_alpha   90.00
_cell.angle_beta   90.00
_cell.angle_gamma   90.00
#
_symmetry.space_group_name_H-M   'P 1'
#
loop_
_entity.id
_entity.type
_entity.pdbx_description
1 polymer ?
#
loop_
_entity_poly.entity_id
_entity_poly.type
_entity_poly.pdbx_seq_one_letter_code
_entity_poly.pdbx_strand_id
1 'polypeptide(L)'
;MVQRGKQSIQADEKSGLLAEERQIEVPAEPLRKRRYVVRGLVVVLISFVWLSVIRIESLLGRQPHGSELENRKHVDYQDIIPSETLEWHPCYEDFKCARLTVAMDYHRPLNPSKDNPKVHVALILIPGIHEKPDSHSASPLLINPGGPGGSGVQTARGLGGYLQTIVGEDQDIIGFDPRGIGATTPRTDCFSFPDGASGEEDYVQGQFHRMLWHNSGREIGLVNSSEVALHKIDARSRSLGKLCGEKDSLNGNNSIFKYVSTPNVARDMISIIDAWDEWNASRRGPSVSSADKTDEANNFEEVSSPETKAKLVYWGFSYGTLLGATFAAMFPDRVGRVVLDGVVDADYYVSPVWAESIRDADAIAELFYTYCHEAGVKCDLYKKDDTPANIKARFEGVLARIRKNPITLVDNLTKLPQVIYESDIRSFLFSTLYSPTLYSPIIASIFDRLDSGDDDVLKGLLGGFFPGIDLPFLCGPPPSPQYFSDEAMSAIMCSDKRYPLNGTLSDLDTTFEKMANTSSFADVWMTLMIGCDGWPVESRDPPMRWDDHPAHIPKPIKTSFPLLFVSNTRDPVTPLYAGVKMAQKFVEAGLIEQKSEGHCSLAAVSLCTAKKIGTYFREGKVPPHPVKSDKGLSDGKWDKCEADSWPWHPYDPEASIAGNGEEGKADAKIMKAVEDMQREFARQVKPWKNAGALRIEKLVELSLQQLDR
;
A
#
# COMPACT_ATOMS: atom_id res chain seq x y z
N MET A 1 -53.54 36.48 35.08
CA MET A 1 -54.43 36.22 36.24
C MET A 1 -55.70 35.55 35.73
N VAL A 2 -56.01 34.34 36.21
CA VAL A 2 -57.36 33.71 36.35
C VAL A 2 -58.44 33.89 35.24
N GLN A 3 -58.64 32.81 34.46
CA GLN A 3 -59.91 32.11 34.09
C GLN A 3 -61.09 32.72 33.25
N ARG A 4 -61.47 31.92 32.23
CA ARG A 4 -62.82 31.34 31.87
C ARG A 4 -64.02 32.19 31.37
N GLY A 5 -64.63 31.67 30.29
CA GLY A 5 -66.07 31.73 29.94
C GLY A 5 -66.29 31.34 28.46
N LYS A 6 -66.77 30.14 28.05
CA LYS A 6 -68.07 29.42 28.18
C LYS A 6 -69.20 29.86 27.22
N GLN A 7 -69.57 28.94 26.30
CA GLN A 7 -70.94 28.64 25.79
C GLN A 7 -71.68 29.71 24.92
N SER A 8 -72.64 29.41 24.01
CA SER A 8 -73.00 28.18 23.25
C SER A 8 -74.19 28.39 22.26
N ILE A 9 -74.35 27.51 21.25
CA ILE A 9 -75.63 27.07 20.58
C ILE A 9 -76.21 27.87 19.36
N GLN A 10 -76.88 27.06 18.50
CA GLN A 10 -77.74 27.21 17.28
C GLN A 10 -78.73 28.40 17.19
N ALA A 11 -79.51 28.70 16.11
CA ALA A 11 -79.55 28.49 14.62
C ALA A 11 -80.92 29.07 14.10
N ASP A 12 -81.42 29.09 12.85
CA ASP A 12 -80.96 28.71 11.48
C ASP A 12 -81.44 29.80 10.44
N GLU A 13 -82.35 29.75 9.43
CA GLU A 13 -83.04 28.75 8.56
C GLU A 13 -83.69 29.43 7.30
N LYS A 14 -83.95 28.70 6.17
CA LYS A 14 -84.99 28.86 5.06
C LYS A 14 -85.27 30.22 4.34
N SER A 15 -85.85 30.34 3.12
CA SER A 15 -86.17 29.43 1.97
C SER A 15 -86.78 30.15 0.71
N GLY A 16 -86.57 29.61 -0.51
CA GLY A 16 -87.45 29.74 -1.72
C GLY A 16 -87.35 31.02 -2.58
N LEU A 17 -87.90 31.12 -3.81
CA LEU A 17 -88.47 30.18 -4.81
C LEU A 17 -88.59 30.94 -6.19
N LEU A 18 -88.61 30.32 -7.38
CA LEU A 18 -89.80 29.86 -8.14
C LEU A 18 -89.43 29.33 -9.56
N ALA A 19 -90.21 28.37 -10.08
CA ALA A 19 -90.57 28.08 -11.50
C ALA A 19 -89.50 27.80 -12.60
N GLU A 20 -89.76 27.06 -13.71
CA GLU A 20 -90.35 25.70 -13.99
C GLU A 20 -90.39 25.48 -15.54
N GLU A 21 -90.69 24.32 -16.17
CA GLU A 21 -91.22 23.04 -15.67
C GLU A 21 -90.57 21.75 -16.29
N ARG A 22 -91.12 21.15 -17.39
CA ARG A 22 -90.87 19.75 -17.87
C ARG A 22 -91.01 19.59 -19.40
N GLN A 23 -90.53 18.55 -20.10
CA GLN A 23 -89.62 17.40 -19.85
C GLN A 23 -88.97 17.02 -21.23
N ILE A 24 -88.35 15.89 -21.59
CA ILE A 24 -88.18 14.48 -21.11
C ILE A 24 -86.79 13.98 -21.67
N GLU A 25 -86.16 12.83 -21.36
CA GLU A 25 -86.53 11.68 -20.51
C GLU A 25 -85.33 11.15 -19.67
N VAL A 26 -84.96 9.85 -19.76
CA VAL A 26 -84.32 9.06 -18.68
C VAL A 26 -83.45 7.91 -19.24
N PRO A 27 -82.35 7.40 -18.61
CA PRO A 27 -81.56 7.90 -17.46
C PRO A 27 -80.02 8.04 -17.72
N ALA A 28 -79.29 8.66 -16.77
CA ALA A 28 -78.10 8.12 -16.04
C ALA A 28 -76.99 9.16 -15.72
N GLU A 29 -76.56 9.25 -14.46
CA GLU A 29 -75.44 10.11 -13.99
C GLU A 29 -74.10 9.35 -13.77
N PRO A 30 -72.93 9.98 -14.02
CA PRO A 30 -71.62 9.37 -13.78
C PRO A 30 -70.98 9.71 -12.41
N LEU A 31 -70.88 8.70 -11.53
CA LEU A 31 -70.21 8.76 -10.22
C LEU A 31 -68.68 9.01 -10.29
N ARG A 32 -68.22 10.27 -10.42
CA ARG A 32 -66.76 10.56 -10.57
C ARG A 32 -66.02 11.17 -9.36
N LYS A 33 -66.69 11.78 -8.37
CA LYS A 33 -66.00 12.43 -7.22
C LYS A 33 -65.63 11.50 -6.05
N ARG A 34 -66.20 10.29 -5.93
CA ARG A 34 -66.02 9.42 -4.73
C ARG A 34 -64.68 8.66 -4.67
N ARG A 35 -63.89 8.61 -5.75
CA ARG A 35 -62.65 7.79 -5.84
C ARG A 35 -61.41 8.38 -5.15
N TYR A 36 -61.30 9.70 -4.99
CA TYR A 36 -60.08 10.32 -4.46
C TYR A 36 -59.98 10.26 -2.92
N VAL A 37 -61.08 10.52 -2.21
CA VAL A 37 -61.12 10.47 -0.73
C VAL A 37 -60.81 9.07 -0.21
N VAL A 38 -61.33 8.03 -0.88
CA VAL A 38 -61.05 6.62 -0.53
C VAL A 38 -59.57 6.28 -0.72
N ARG A 39 -58.92 6.75 -1.80
CA ARG A 39 -57.48 6.53 -2.00
C ARG A 39 -56.64 7.21 -0.91
N GLY A 40 -56.97 8.43 -0.51
CA GLY A 40 -56.28 9.12 0.58
C GLY A 40 -56.36 8.36 1.91
N LEU A 41 -57.56 7.92 2.30
CA LEU A 41 -57.77 7.14 3.53
C LEU A 41 -57.03 5.79 3.51
N VAL A 42 -57.01 5.10 2.37
CA VAL A 42 -56.29 3.82 2.22
C VAL A 42 -54.77 4.00 2.38
N VAL A 43 -54.17 5.05 1.80
CA VAL A 43 -52.72 5.31 1.96
C VAL A 43 -52.37 5.65 3.41
N VAL A 44 -53.19 6.45 4.09
CA VAL A 44 -52.97 6.79 5.52
C VAL A 44 -53.10 5.54 6.40
N LEU A 45 -54.11 4.68 6.16
CA LEU A 45 -54.28 3.41 6.88
C LEU A 45 -53.11 2.45 6.66
N ILE A 46 -52.65 2.28 5.40
CA ILE A 46 -51.48 1.44 5.10
C ILE A 46 -50.24 1.96 5.82
N SER A 47 -50.00 3.27 5.81
CA SER A 47 -48.86 3.89 6.50
C SER A 47 -48.93 3.69 8.02
N PHE A 48 -50.12 3.80 8.62
CA PHE A 48 -50.31 3.55 10.05
C PHE A 48 -50.14 2.09 10.44
N VAL A 49 -50.62 1.16 9.61
CA VAL A 49 -50.40 -0.29 9.79
C VAL A 49 -48.92 -0.63 9.65
N TRP A 50 -48.22 -0.10 8.64
CA TRP A 50 -46.79 -0.37 8.44
C TRP A 50 -45.93 0.13 9.61
N LEU A 51 -46.17 1.36 10.08
CA LEU A 51 -45.49 1.94 11.25
C LEU A 51 -45.83 1.23 12.58
N SER A 52 -47.00 0.61 12.70
CA SER A 52 -47.35 -0.18 13.88
C SER A 52 -46.84 -1.61 13.84
N VAL A 53 -46.75 -2.25 12.66
CA VAL A 53 -46.06 -3.54 12.48
C VAL A 53 -44.58 -3.42 12.84
N ILE A 54 -43.87 -2.40 12.33
CA ILE A 54 -42.46 -2.15 12.66
C ILE A 54 -42.25 -1.96 14.18
N ARG A 55 -43.18 -1.27 14.86
CA ARG A 55 -43.15 -1.13 16.33
C ARG A 55 -43.48 -2.42 17.08
N ILE A 56 -44.29 -3.31 16.51
CA ILE A 56 -44.66 -4.59 17.13
C ILE A 56 -43.53 -5.60 16.97
N GLU A 57 -42.84 -5.65 15.82
CA GLU A 57 -41.62 -6.46 15.64
C GLU A 57 -40.49 -5.96 16.56
N SER A 58 -40.36 -4.64 16.75
CA SER A 58 -39.48 -4.02 17.74
C SER A 58 -39.83 -4.33 19.21
N LEU A 59 -41.03 -4.84 19.51
CA LEU A 59 -41.49 -5.18 20.87
C LEU A 59 -41.61 -6.68 21.11
N LEU A 60 -41.76 -7.48 20.06
CA LEU A 60 -41.85 -8.94 20.08
C LEU A 60 -40.65 -9.53 19.35
N GLY A 61 -39.50 -9.55 20.03
CA GLY A 61 -38.21 -9.98 19.47
C GLY A 61 -38.21 -11.40 18.89
N ARG A 62 -38.62 -11.53 17.63
CA ARG A 62 -38.63 -12.76 16.83
C ARG A 62 -37.91 -12.50 15.51
N GLN A 63 -36.67 -12.97 15.44
CA GLN A 63 -35.97 -13.16 14.18
C GLN A 63 -36.76 -14.14 13.29
N PRO A 64 -36.88 -13.90 11.97
CA PRO A 64 -37.28 -14.93 11.02
C PRO A 64 -36.29 -16.10 11.02
N HIS A 65 -36.75 -17.29 10.65
CA HIS A 65 -35.91 -18.50 10.60
C HIS A 65 -36.25 -19.36 9.37
N GLY A 66 -35.20 -19.84 8.68
CA GLY A 66 -35.28 -20.51 7.39
C GLY A 66 -35.02 -19.55 6.21
N SER A 67 -34.09 -19.82 5.29
CA SER A 67 -33.21 -21.00 5.14
C SER A 67 -31.89 -20.68 4.44
N GLU A 68 -30.83 -21.42 4.80
CA GLU A 68 -29.64 -21.70 3.96
C GLU A 68 -28.86 -20.52 3.35
N LEU A 69 -28.69 -19.42 4.10
CA LEU A 69 -27.37 -18.78 4.16
C LEU A 69 -26.70 -19.19 5.48
N GLU A 70 -25.94 -20.27 5.44
CA GLU A 70 -25.06 -20.60 6.57
C GLU A 70 -23.92 -19.59 6.67
N ASN A 71 -23.64 -19.21 7.91
CA ASN A 71 -22.55 -18.36 8.37
C ASN A 71 -21.20 -18.57 7.64
N ARG A 72 -20.95 -17.83 6.55
CA ARG A 72 -19.57 -17.38 6.23
C ARG A 72 -19.15 -16.36 7.29
N LYS A 73 -18.84 -16.84 8.50
CA LYS A 73 -18.07 -16.07 9.47
C LYS A 73 -16.67 -15.89 8.89
N HIS A 74 -16.42 -14.72 8.31
CA HIS A 74 -15.08 -14.30 7.95
C HIS A 74 -14.22 -14.31 9.21
N VAL A 75 -13.19 -15.15 9.23
CA VAL A 75 -12.34 -15.34 10.39
C VAL A 75 -11.29 -14.22 10.39
N ASP A 76 -11.16 -13.48 11.49
CA ASP A 76 -10.06 -12.53 11.64
C ASP A 76 -8.74 -13.26 11.97
N TYR A 77 -7.60 -12.64 11.65
CA TYR A 77 -6.29 -13.15 12.05
C TYR A 77 -6.17 -13.39 13.56
N GLN A 78 -6.87 -12.63 14.40
CA GLN A 78 -6.87 -12.86 15.84
C GLN A 78 -7.59 -14.16 16.24
N ASP A 79 -8.64 -14.55 15.50
CA ASP A 79 -9.40 -15.79 15.69
C ASP A 79 -8.70 -17.02 15.05
N ILE A 80 -7.81 -16.81 14.07
CA ILE A 80 -7.00 -17.91 13.48
C ILE A 80 -5.98 -18.40 14.51
N ILE A 81 -6.10 -19.67 14.90
CA ILE A 81 -5.13 -20.37 15.73
C ILE A 81 -3.85 -20.59 14.91
N PRO A 82 -2.66 -20.15 15.39
CA PRO A 82 -1.41 -20.42 14.68
C PRO A 82 -1.03 -21.91 14.70
N SER A 83 -0.54 -22.40 13.56
CA SER A 83 -0.09 -23.79 13.37
C SER A 83 1.31 -23.84 12.79
N GLU A 84 2.04 -24.94 13.01
CA GLU A 84 3.37 -25.18 12.41
C GLU A 84 3.26 -25.73 10.97
N THR A 85 2.03 -26.01 10.50
CA THR A 85 1.67 -26.32 9.11
C THR A 85 0.65 -25.30 8.58
N LEU A 86 0.40 -25.26 7.26
CA LEU A 86 -0.58 -24.33 6.69
C LEU A 86 -2.04 -24.77 6.95
N GLU A 87 -2.73 -24.02 7.80
CA GLU A 87 -4.17 -24.14 8.01
C GLU A 87 -4.86 -22.87 7.49
N TRP A 88 -5.63 -23.01 6.39
CA TRP A 88 -6.27 -21.89 5.70
C TRP A 88 -7.75 -21.76 6.07
N HIS A 89 -8.14 -20.55 6.44
CA HIS A 89 -9.51 -20.18 6.85
C HIS A 89 -10.10 -19.13 5.89
N PRO A 90 -11.41 -19.15 5.57
CA PRO A 90 -12.02 -18.12 4.74
C PRO A 90 -11.96 -16.73 5.39
N CYS A 91 -11.46 -15.74 4.65
CA CYS A 91 -11.36 -14.35 5.09
C CYS A 91 -11.67 -13.39 3.94
N TYR A 92 -12.21 -12.20 4.26
CA TYR A 92 -12.50 -11.14 3.29
C TYR A 92 -13.26 -11.61 2.03
N GLU A 93 -14.35 -12.35 2.24
CA GLU A 93 -15.28 -12.91 1.22
C GLU A 93 -14.71 -13.98 0.29
N ASP A 94 -13.64 -13.68 -0.45
CA ASP A 94 -13.10 -14.54 -1.53
C ASP A 94 -11.67 -15.07 -1.27
N PHE A 95 -11.03 -14.66 -0.17
CA PHE A 95 -9.64 -15.00 0.13
C PHE A 95 -9.50 -16.06 1.24
N LYS A 96 -8.29 -16.61 1.38
CA LYS A 96 -7.93 -17.58 2.41
C LYS A 96 -6.81 -16.99 3.29
N CYS A 97 -6.93 -17.06 4.62
CA CYS A 97 -5.95 -16.53 5.56
C CYS A 97 -5.39 -17.66 6.45
N ALA A 98 -4.11 -17.56 6.85
CA ALA A 98 -3.42 -18.52 7.71
C ALA A 98 -2.42 -17.82 8.66
N ARG A 99 -2.02 -18.49 9.74
CA ARG A 99 -0.94 -18.04 10.65
C ARG A 99 0.11 -19.11 10.82
N LEU A 100 1.13 -19.08 9.96
CA LEU A 100 2.22 -20.05 9.94
C LEU A 100 3.22 -19.76 11.08
N THR A 101 3.49 -20.77 11.88
CA THR A 101 4.37 -20.67 13.05
C THR A 101 5.80 -21.04 12.69
N VAL A 102 6.71 -20.07 12.83
CA VAL A 102 8.13 -20.17 12.52
C VAL A 102 8.98 -19.88 13.76
N ALA A 103 10.27 -20.21 13.72
CA ALA A 103 11.19 -19.90 14.79
C ALA A 103 11.47 -18.39 14.85
N MET A 104 11.36 -17.78 16.04
CA MET A 104 11.82 -16.39 16.22
C MET A 104 13.34 -16.30 16.05
N ASP A 105 14.05 -17.29 16.58
CA ASP A 105 15.50 -17.45 16.53
C ASP A 105 15.84 -18.74 15.78
N TYR A 106 16.40 -18.64 14.57
CA TYR A 106 16.72 -19.82 13.75
C TYR A 106 17.92 -20.63 14.26
N HIS A 107 18.68 -20.12 15.23
CA HIS A 107 19.69 -20.89 15.98
C HIS A 107 19.05 -21.71 17.12
N ARG A 108 17.76 -21.47 17.42
CA ARG A 108 16.91 -22.23 18.36
C ARG A 108 15.58 -22.64 17.69
N PRO A 109 15.62 -23.55 16.69
CA PRO A 109 14.43 -23.96 15.93
C PRO A 109 13.36 -24.63 16.80
N LEU A 110 12.16 -24.86 16.23
CA LEU A 110 10.99 -25.34 16.97
C LEU A 110 11.14 -26.77 17.51
N ASN A 111 11.66 -27.71 16.71
CA ASN A 111 11.65 -29.14 17.05
C ASN A 111 12.42 -29.52 18.34
N PRO A 112 13.59 -28.92 18.66
CA PRO A 112 14.30 -29.21 19.91
C PRO A 112 13.60 -28.77 21.21
N SER A 113 12.70 -27.79 21.19
CA SER A 113 11.90 -27.41 22.36
C SER A 113 10.65 -26.63 21.97
N LYS A 114 9.50 -27.04 22.51
CA LYS A 114 8.22 -26.33 22.35
C LYS A 114 8.21 -24.94 22.98
N ASP A 115 9.11 -24.70 23.94
CA ASP A 115 9.26 -23.44 24.68
C ASP A 115 10.18 -22.44 23.97
N ASN A 116 10.77 -22.80 22.82
CA ASN A 116 11.56 -21.86 22.02
C ASN A 116 10.65 -20.73 21.47
N PRO A 117 11.13 -19.47 21.43
CA PRO A 117 10.32 -18.34 21.02
C PRO A 117 9.89 -18.45 19.56
N LYS A 118 8.61 -18.14 19.30
CA LYS A 118 7.96 -18.34 18.00
C LYS A 118 7.50 -17.01 17.41
N VAL A 119 7.35 -17.00 16.08
CA VAL A 119 6.64 -15.95 15.33
C VAL A 119 5.50 -16.62 14.59
N HIS A 120 4.33 -16.00 14.57
CA HIS A 120 3.15 -16.47 13.85
C HIS A 120 2.91 -15.53 12.67
N VAL A 121 3.47 -15.90 11.51
CA VAL A 121 3.46 -15.14 10.26
C VAL A 121 2.06 -15.18 9.67
N ALA A 122 1.44 -14.01 9.52
CA ALA A 122 0.16 -13.84 8.86
C ALA A 122 0.31 -13.94 7.34
N LEU A 123 -0.46 -14.84 6.75
CA LEU A 123 -0.48 -15.13 5.31
C LEU A 123 -1.89 -14.94 4.76
N ILE A 124 -2.00 -14.32 3.60
CA ILE A 124 -3.21 -14.36 2.76
C ILE A 124 -2.89 -15.02 1.41
N LEU A 125 -3.74 -15.94 1.00
CA LEU A 125 -3.76 -16.58 -0.31
C LEU A 125 -4.90 -15.96 -1.13
N ILE A 126 -4.53 -15.43 -2.30
CA ILE A 126 -5.43 -15.10 -3.40
C ILE A 126 -5.40 -16.31 -4.34
N PRO A 127 -6.47 -17.12 -4.43
CA PRO A 127 -6.43 -18.37 -5.19
C PRO A 127 -6.28 -18.16 -6.70
N GLY A 128 -5.59 -19.08 -7.37
CA GLY A 128 -5.57 -19.17 -8.83
C GLY A 128 -6.88 -19.75 -9.41
N ILE A 129 -7.18 -19.41 -10.66
CA ILE A 129 -8.27 -20.00 -11.46
C ILE A 129 -7.76 -21.28 -12.13
N HIS A 130 -7.92 -22.41 -11.44
CA HIS A 130 -7.47 -23.73 -11.90
C HIS A 130 -8.59 -24.51 -12.61
N GLU A 131 -8.25 -25.30 -13.63
CA GLU A 131 -9.22 -26.15 -14.36
C GLU A 131 -9.95 -27.15 -13.45
N LYS A 132 -9.25 -27.66 -12.43
CA LYS A 132 -9.72 -28.67 -11.49
C LYS A 132 -9.99 -27.99 -10.14
N PRO A 133 -11.18 -28.18 -9.53
CA PRO A 133 -11.43 -27.75 -8.15
C PRO A 133 -10.35 -28.23 -7.19
N ASP A 134 -10.01 -27.38 -6.20
CA ASP A 134 -9.00 -27.60 -5.16
C ASP A 134 -7.57 -27.93 -5.67
N SER A 135 -7.29 -27.70 -6.96
CA SER A 135 -5.91 -27.68 -7.48
C SER A 135 -5.24 -26.34 -7.24
N HIS A 136 -3.90 -26.36 -7.16
CA HIS A 136 -3.07 -25.24 -6.74
C HIS A 136 -1.69 -25.26 -7.42
N SER A 137 -1.15 -24.09 -7.74
CA SER A 137 0.13 -23.89 -8.43
C SER A 137 1.28 -24.65 -7.74
N ALA A 138 2.25 -25.15 -8.53
CA ALA A 138 3.38 -25.92 -8.00
C ALA A 138 4.14 -25.18 -6.88
N SER A 139 4.31 -23.86 -7.04
CA SER A 139 4.63 -22.94 -5.95
C SER A 139 3.87 -21.62 -6.17
N PRO A 140 3.50 -20.88 -5.10
CA PRO A 140 2.72 -19.66 -5.20
C PRO A 140 3.64 -18.45 -5.40
N LEU A 141 3.13 -17.40 -6.04
CA LEU A 141 3.83 -16.13 -6.16
C LEU A 141 3.77 -15.40 -4.82
N LEU A 142 4.88 -15.40 -4.07
CA LEU A 142 5.03 -14.56 -2.88
C LEU A 142 5.25 -13.11 -3.30
N ILE A 143 4.58 -12.16 -2.64
CA ILE A 143 4.79 -10.72 -2.92
C ILE A 143 5.18 -9.92 -1.68
N ASN A 144 5.93 -8.84 -1.88
CA ASN A 144 6.25 -7.89 -0.81
C ASN A 144 6.32 -6.44 -1.34
N PRO A 145 5.62 -5.46 -0.71
CA PRO A 145 5.62 -4.06 -1.12
C PRO A 145 6.88 -3.27 -0.72
N GLY A 146 7.73 -3.84 0.13
CA GLY A 146 8.89 -3.15 0.68
C GLY A 146 8.60 -2.27 1.90
N GLY A 147 8.98 -1.00 1.82
CA GLY A 147 9.04 -0.06 2.95
C GLY A 147 10.47 0.17 3.47
N PRO A 148 11.01 -0.59 4.45
CA PRO A 148 10.40 -1.74 5.15
C PRO A 148 9.19 -1.36 6.00
N GLY A 149 8.48 -2.37 6.53
CA GLY A 149 7.29 -2.15 7.36
C GLY A 149 5.96 -2.24 6.60
N GLY A 150 5.97 -2.46 5.28
CA GLY A 150 4.76 -2.66 4.48
C GLY A 150 4.11 -4.03 4.71
N SER A 151 2.78 -4.07 4.81
CA SER A 151 1.99 -5.29 4.98
C SER A 151 1.76 -5.99 3.64
N GLY A 152 2.41 -7.12 3.41
CA GLY A 152 2.18 -7.93 2.21
C GLY A 152 0.77 -8.53 2.17
N VAL A 153 0.11 -8.70 3.32
CA VAL A 153 -1.31 -9.07 3.40
C VAL A 153 -2.20 -7.96 2.81
N GLN A 154 -1.97 -6.69 3.16
CA GLN A 154 -2.72 -5.57 2.57
C GLN A 154 -2.42 -5.45 1.07
N THR A 155 -1.15 -5.60 0.68
CA THR A 155 -0.74 -5.53 -0.73
C THR A 155 -1.37 -6.62 -1.59
N ALA A 156 -1.44 -7.87 -1.13
CA ALA A 156 -2.09 -8.94 -1.89
C ALA A 156 -3.61 -8.74 -2.04
N ARG A 157 -4.28 -8.18 -1.02
CA ARG A 157 -5.71 -7.82 -1.10
C ARG A 157 -5.99 -6.73 -2.12
N GLY A 158 -5.06 -5.79 -2.33
CA GLY A 158 -5.20 -4.71 -3.32
C GLY A 158 -4.72 -5.09 -4.73
N LEU A 159 -3.59 -5.79 -4.84
CA LEU A 159 -2.90 -6.03 -6.13
C LEU A 159 -3.11 -7.43 -6.72
N GLY A 160 -3.59 -8.42 -5.94
CA GLY A 160 -3.55 -9.84 -6.31
C GLY A 160 -4.17 -10.18 -7.67
N GLY A 161 -5.44 -9.83 -7.89
CA GLY A 161 -6.14 -10.11 -9.16
C GLY A 161 -5.54 -9.40 -10.39
N TYR A 162 -4.94 -8.23 -10.18
CA TYR A 162 -4.25 -7.51 -11.25
C TYR A 162 -2.88 -8.15 -11.57
N LEU A 163 -2.15 -8.60 -10.55
CA LEU A 163 -0.91 -9.37 -10.71
C LEU A 163 -1.18 -10.68 -11.48
N GLN A 164 -2.27 -11.39 -11.16
CA GLN A 164 -2.74 -12.57 -11.90
C GLN A 164 -2.96 -12.27 -13.39
N THR A 165 -3.48 -11.09 -13.75
CA THR A 165 -3.60 -10.67 -15.17
C THR A 165 -2.25 -10.54 -15.88
N ILE A 166 -1.17 -10.23 -15.16
CA ILE A 166 0.19 -10.12 -15.71
C ILE A 166 0.89 -11.49 -15.77
N VAL A 167 0.83 -12.28 -14.69
CA VAL A 167 1.62 -13.52 -14.53
C VAL A 167 0.89 -14.78 -15.00
N GLY A 168 -0.43 -14.87 -14.83
CA GLY A 168 -1.26 -16.04 -15.12
C GLY A 168 -2.46 -16.08 -14.17
N GLU A 169 -3.68 -16.29 -14.69
CA GLU A 169 -4.89 -16.33 -13.86
C GLU A 169 -4.92 -17.56 -12.95
N ASP A 170 -4.20 -18.61 -13.32
CA ASP A 170 -3.93 -19.86 -12.60
C ASP A 170 -2.86 -19.72 -11.50
N GLN A 171 -2.16 -18.58 -11.40
CA GLN A 171 -1.14 -18.38 -10.37
C GLN A 171 -1.79 -18.04 -9.02
N ASP A 172 -1.70 -18.96 -8.05
CA ASP A 172 -1.93 -18.68 -6.64
C ASP A 172 -0.92 -17.61 -6.15
N ILE A 173 -1.40 -16.57 -5.47
CA ILE A 173 -0.56 -15.49 -4.90
C ILE A 173 -0.62 -15.52 -3.38
N ILE A 174 0.53 -15.45 -2.71
CA ILE A 174 0.62 -15.28 -1.25
C ILE A 174 1.18 -13.90 -0.89
N GLY A 175 0.34 -13.09 -0.23
CA GLY A 175 0.80 -11.95 0.55
C GLY A 175 1.16 -12.40 1.96
N PHE A 176 2.30 -11.97 2.48
CA PHE A 176 2.68 -12.23 3.87
C PHE A 176 3.11 -10.94 4.57
N ASP A 177 2.78 -10.83 5.86
CA ASP A 177 3.32 -9.79 6.73
C ASP A 177 4.61 -10.32 7.36
N PRO A 178 5.80 -9.74 7.10
CA PRO A 178 7.03 -10.18 7.75
C PRO A 178 6.98 -10.09 9.27
N ARG A 179 7.86 -10.84 9.95
CA ARG A 179 8.09 -10.77 11.39
C ARG A 179 8.12 -9.32 11.93
N GLY A 180 7.26 -9.03 12.91
CA GLY A 180 7.11 -7.71 13.52
C GLY A 180 6.08 -6.76 12.86
N ILE A 181 5.70 -7.00 11.60
CA ILE A 181 4.79 -6.15 10.80
C ILE A 181 3.33 -6.63 10.93
N GLY A 182 2.39 -5.69 10.96
CA GLY A 182 1.02 -5.98 10.54
C GLY A 182 0.31 -7.01 11.43
N ALA A 183 -0.31 -8.02 10.80
CA ALA A 183 -0.99 -9.11 11.49
C ALA A 183 -0.04 -10.16 12.11
N THR A 184 1.27 -10.10 11.80
CA THR A 184 2.26 -11.05 12.30
C THR A 184 2.64 -10.77 13.75
N THR A 185 2.57 -11.80 14.58
CA THR A 185 2.76 -11.69 16.04
C THR A 185 3.98 -12.47 16.53
N PRO A 186 4.82 -11.93 17.45
CA PRO A 186 4.70 -10.61 18.08
C PRO A 186 4.99 -9.45 17.10
N ARG A 187 4.39 -8.29 17.38
CA ARG A 187 4.59 -7.05 16.62
C ARG A 187 5.72 -6.21 17.23
N THR A 188 6.43 -5.44 16.44
CA THR A 188 7.40 -4.43 16.94
C THR A 188 6.66 -3.19 17.42
N ASP A 189 5.93 -3.32 18.52
CA ASP A 189 5.15 -2.26 19.17
C ASP A 189 5.92 -1.73 20.39
N CYS A 190 6.41 -0.50 20.31
CA CYS A 190 7.17 0.14 21.39
C CYS A 190 6.28 0.90 22.40
N PHE A 191 5.01 1.16 22.10
CA PHE A 191 4.18 2.09 22.90
C PHE A 191 3.25 1.42 23.90
N SER A 192 2.84 0.17 23.65
CA SER A 192 2.02 -0.61 24.58
C SER A 192 2.88 -1.32 25.63
N PHE A 193 2.54 -1.18 26.91
CA PHE A 193 3.19 -1.88 28.02
C PHE A 193 2.12 -2.65 28.82
N PRO A 194 2.37 -3.92 29.21
CA PRO A 194 1.37 -4.73 29.89
C PRO A 194 1.33 -4.40 31.39
N ASP A 195 0.44 -3.50 31.78
CA ASP A 195 0.31 -3.00 33.16
C ASP A 195 -0.60 -3.89 34.04
N GLY A 196 -0.96 -5.08 33.55
CA GLY A 196 -1.76 -6.09 34.27
C GLY A 196 -3.26 -6.07 33.94
N ALA A 197 -3.68 -5.22 33.00
CA ALA A 197 -5.02 -5.23 32.41
C ALA A 197 -5.17 -6.35 31.35
N SER A 198 -6.34 -6.45 30.72
CA SER A 198 -6.51 -7.27 29.51
C SER A 198 -5.85 -6.57 28.31
N GLY A 199 -4.99 -7.29 27.58
CA GLY A 199 -4.07 -6.75 26.56
C GLY A 199 -4.68 -6.01 25.35
N GLU A 200 -6.01 -5.88 25.27
CA GLU A 200 -6.68 -4.95 24.36
C GLU A 200 -6.59 -3.50 24.88
N GLU A 201 -6.67 -3.28 26.20
CA GLU A 201 -6.56 -1.96 26.83
C GLU A 201 -5.13 -1.41 26.69
N ASP A 202 -4.11 -2.24 26.98
CA ASP A 202 -2.70 -1.90 26.76
C ASP A 202 -2.43 -1.47 25.30
N TYR A 203 -3.10 -2.12 24.34
CA TYR A 203 -2.97 -1.79 22.91
C TYR A 203 -3.57 -0.41 22.61
N VAL A 204 -4.81 -0.15 23.04
CA VAL A 204 -5.48 1.14 22.83
C VAL A 204 -4.72 2.30 23.50
N GLN A 205 -4.20 2.09 24.72
CA GLN A 205 -3.37 3.09 25.38
C GLN A 205 -2.05 3.36 24.62
N GLY A 206 -1.39 2.32 24.11
CA GLY A 206 -0.22 2.46 23.26
C GLY A 206 -0.52 3.21 21.95
N GLN A 207 -1.69 2.99 21.32
CA GLN A 207 -2.12 3.79 20.17
C GLN A 207 -2.29 5.28 20.53
N PHE A 208 -2.89 5.59 21.68
CA PHE A 208 -3.04 6.96 22.16
C PHE A 208 -1.68 7.63 22.43
N HIS A 209 -0.75 6.93 23.09
CA HIS A 209 0.62 7.42 23.31
C HIS A 209 1.37 7.65 21.98
N ARG A 210 1.28 6.71 21.03
CA ARG A 210 1.85 6.81 19.68
C ARG A 210 1.30 8.01 18.91
N MET A 211 -0.01 8.28 19.00
CA MET A 211 -0.65 9.44 18.38
C MET A 211 -0.15 10.76 19.00
N LEU A 212 -0.12 10.86 20.34
CA LEU A 212 0.40 12.05 21.03
C LEU A 212 1.89 12.30 20.70
N TRP A 213 2.68 11.22 20.62
CA TRP A 213 4.08 11.30 20.21
C TRP A 213 4.23 11.92 18.83
N HIS A 214 3.53 11.41 17.80
CA HIS A 214 3.65 11.94 16.44
C HIS A 214 3.15 13.39 16.33
N ASN A 215 2.01 13.72 16.93
CA ASN A 215 1.48 15.09 16.91
C ASN A 215 2.43 16.10 17.57
N SER A 216 3.03 15.76 18.72
CA SER A 216 4.02 16.62 19.39
C SER A 216 5.33 16.83 18.59
N GLY A 217 5.55 16.05 17.52
CA GLY A 217 6.71 16.18 16.63
C GLY A 217 6.50 17.13 15.46
N ARG A 218 5.25 17.40 15.04
CA ARG A 218 4.97 18.08 13.76
C ARG A 218 5.50 19.51 13.69
N GLU A 219 5.37 20.27 14.77
CA GLU A 219 5.86 21.65 14.92
C GLU A 219 7.40 21.80 14.86
N ILE A 220 8.14 20.71 14.63
CA ILE A 220 9.60 20.71 14.45
C ILE A 220 9.97 20.74 12.95
N GLY A 221 9.10 20.19 12.10
CA GLY A 221 9.34 20.04 10.66
C GLY A 221 10.39 18.97 10.31
N LEU A 222 11.15 19.23 9.25
CA LEU A 222 12.28 18.42 8.77
C LEU A 222 13.58 18.90 9.40
N VAL A 223 14.67 18.14 9.27
CA VAL A 223 15.98 18.49 9.88
C VAL A 223 16.50 19.90 9.55
N ASN A 224 16.09 20.47 8.40
CA ASN A 224 16.48 21.82 7.95
C ASN A 224 15.38 22.89 8.14
N SER A 225 14.28 22.59 8.86
CA SER A 225 13.16 23.55 9.05
C SER A 225 13.50 24.72 9.98
N SER A 226 14.49 24.57 10.87
CA SER A 226 14.98 25.66 11.75
C SER A 226 16.34 25.30 12.36
N GLU A 227 17.04 26.30 12.94
CA GLU A 227 18.33 26.14 13.64
C GLU A 227 18.30 25.11 14.81
N VAL A 228 17.10 24.74 15.30
CA VAL A 228 16.90 23.75 16.36
C VAL A 228 16.27 22.45 15.87
N ALA A 229 15.95 22.32 14.58
CA ALA A 229 15.18 21.19 14.07
C ALA A 229 15.95 19.87 14.17
N LEU A 230 17.17 19.80 13.62
CA LEU A 230 18.03 18.61 13.68
C LEU A 230 18.18 18.09 15.12
N HIS A 231 18.56 18.95 16.07
CA HIS A 231 18.74 18.58 17.48
C HIS A 231 17.44 18.11 18.15
N LYS A 232 16.29 18.72 17.85
CA LYS A 232 14.99 18.26 18.36
C LYS A 232 14.58 16.91 17.75
N ILE A 233 14.93 16.64 16.50
CA ILE A 233 14.64 15.38 15.82
C ILE A 233 15.56 14.26 16.34
N ASP A 234 16.87 14.50 16.46
CA ASP A 234 17.84 13.62 17.15
C ASP A 234 17.34 13.20 18.55
N ALA A 235 17.10 14.17 19.44
CA ALA A 235 16.67 13.90 20.81
C ALA A 235 15.36 13.09 20.87
N ARG A 236 14.48 13.26 19.88
CA ARG A 236 13.25 12.47 19.74
C ARG A 236 13.52 11.06 19.21
N SER A 237 14.34 10.90 18.16
CA SER A 237 14.73 9.58 17.63
C SER A 237 15.36 8.71 18.70
N ARG A 238 16.31 9.27 19.47
CA ARG A 238 16.94 8.60 20.62
C ARG A 238 15.95 8.27 21.73
N SER A 239 14.95 9.13 21.97
CA SER A 239 13.89 8.86 22.95
C SER A 239 12.97 7.71 22.51
N LEU A 240 12.61 7.63 21.23
CA LEU A 240 11.83 6.50 20.69
C LEU A 240 12.66 5.22 20.69
N GLY A 241 13.94 5.29 20.29
CA GLY A 241 14.87 4.17 20.37
C GLY A 241 14.98 3.63 21.80
N LYS A 242 15.11 4.51 22.80
CA LYS A 242 15.11 4.15 24.24
C LYS A 242 13.82 3.44 24.66
N LEU A 243 12.65 3.93 24.23
CA LEU A 243 11.36 3.29 24.51
C LEU A 243 11.29 1.87 23.93
N CYS A 244 11.72 1.70 22.68
CA CYS A 244 11.85 0.39 22.05
C CYS A 244 12.89 -0.51 22.75
N GLY A 245 13.97 0.05 23.29
CA GLY A 245 14.97 -0.65 24.10
C GLY A 245 14.48 -1.10 25.47
N GLU A 246 13.59 -0.33 26.11
CA GLU A 246 12.89 -0.74 27.34
C GLU A 246 11.90 -1.87 27.07
N LYS A 247 11.14 -1.77 25.97
CA LYS A 247 10.26 -2.84 25.48
C LYS A 247 11.04 -4.11 25.11
N ASP A 248 12.22 -3.96 24.52
CA ASP A 248 13.13 -5.06 24.22
C ASP A 248 13.67 -5.74 25.50
N SER A 249 14.08 -4.94 26.48
CA SER A 249 14.58 -5.39 27.77
C SER A 249 13.52 -6.17 28.55
N LEU A 250 12.27 -5.70 28.53
CA LEU A 250 11.11 -6.35 29.16
C LEU A 250 10.82 -7.74 28.57
N ASN A 251 10.97 -7.91 27.25
CA ASN A 251 10.73 -9.19 26.56
C ASN A 251 11.98 -10.10 26.52
N GLY A 252 13.17 -9.57 26.78
CA GLY A 252 14.41 -10.31 26.93
C GLY A 252 14.78 -11.15 25.70
N ASN A 253 14.74 -12.49 25.85
CA ASN A 253 15.03 -13.45 24.79
C ASN A 253 13.85 -13.69 23.82
N ASN A 254 12.64 -13.27 24.20
CA ASN A 254 11.40 -13.37 23.42
C ASN A 254 11.06 -12.03 22.73
N SER A 255 11.96 -11.05 22.80
CA SER A 255 11.81 -9.77 22.11
C SER A 255 11.96 -9.94 20.61
N ILE A 256 10.89 -9.62 19.88
CA ILE A 256 10.89 -9.67 18.41
C ILE A 256 11.90 -8.69 17.79
N PHE A 257 12.15 -7.54 18.42
CA PHE A 257 13.05 -6.49 17.92
C PHE A 257 14.46 -6.99 17.61
N LYS A 258 14.95 -8.02 18.31
CA LYS A 258 16.27 -8.61 18.06
C LYS A 258 16.37 -9.46 16.79
N TYR A 259 15.26 -9.80 16.15
CA TYR A 259 15.23 -10.83 15.09
C TYR A 259 14.51 -10.41 13.80
N VAL A 260 14.15 -9.12 13.64
CA VAL A 260 13.40 -8.61 12.46
C VAL A 260 14.24 -8.31 11.22
N SER A 261 15.57 -8.48 11.28
CA SER A 261 16.48 -8.24 10.14
C SER A 261 16.11 -9.06 8.89
N THR A 262 16.43 -8.51 7.71
CA THR A 262 16.15 -9.10 6.38
C THR A 262 16.56 -10.59 6.29
N PRO A 263 17.74 -11.04 6.79
CA PRO A 263 18.14 -12.45 6.73
C PRO A 263 17.20 -13.42 7.46
N ASN A 264 16.49 -12.95 8.50
CA ASN A 264 15.49 -13.76 9.20
C ASN A 264 14.15 -13.79 8.48
N VAL A 265 13.74 -12.69 7.83
CA VAL A 265 12.58 -12.71 6.93
C VAL A 265 12.81 -13.68 5.76
N ALA A 266 14.02 -13.74 5.21
CA ALA A 266 14.36 -14.71 4.16
C ALA A 266 14.25 -16.18 4.61
N ARG A 267 14.45 -16.47 5.90
CA ARG A 267 14.23 -17.81 6.50
C ARG A 267 12.74 -18.10 6.74
N ASP A 268 11.95 -17.08 7.06
CA ASP A 268 10.48 -17.20 7.09
C ASP A 268 9.93 -17.54 5.70
N MET A 269 10.49 -16.93 4.63
CA MET A 269 10.13 -17.26 3.25
C MET A 269 10.45 -18.73 2.87
N ILE A 270 11.57 -19.29 3.32
CA ILE A 270 11.84 -20.73 3.19
C ILE A 270 10.74 -21.56 3.88
N SER A 271 10.38 -21.18 5.11
CA SER A 271 9.35 -21.87 5.88
C SER A 271 7.97 -21.81 5.21
N ILE A 272 7.62 -20.70 4.55
CA ILE A 272 6.39 -20.56 3.76
C ILE A 272 6.40 -21.49 2.53
N ILE A 273 7.54 -21.58 1.81
CA ILE A 273 7.66 -22.46 0.64
C ILE A 273 7.56 -23.93 1.05
N ASP A 274 8.31 -24.34 2.09
CA ASP A 274 8.32 -25.72 2.58
C ASP A 274 6.92 -26.15 3.07
N ALA A 275 6.24 -25.27 3.82
CA ALA A 275 4.87 -25.53 4.30
C ALA A 275 3.82 -25.51 3.17
N TRP A 276 4.01 -24.73 2.09
CA TRP A 276 3.16 -24.83 0.89
C TRP A 276 3.33 -26.17 0.18
N ASP A 277 4.58 -26.60 -0.03
CA ASP A 277 4.88 -27.83 -0.76
C ASP A 277 4.32 -29.07 -0.03
N GLU A 278 4.43 -29.13 1.29
CA GLU A 278 3.79 -30.15 2.14
C GLU A 278 2.25 -30.07 2.05
N TRP A 279 1.70 -28.87 2.18
CA TRP A 279 0.25 -28.64 2.19
C TRP A 279 -0.42 -28.98 0.84
N ASN A 280 0.24 -28.66 -0.28
CA ASN A 280 -0.22 -28.98 -1.63
C ASN A 280 -0.07 -30.49 -1.91
N ALA A 281 1.06 -31.09 -1.48
CA ALA A 281 1.26 -32.55 -1.55
C ALA A 281 0.20 -33.34 -0.76
N SER A 282 -0.27 -32.85 0.38
CA SER A 282 -1.33 -33.54 1.16
C SER A 282 -2.70 -33.59 0.49
N ARG A 283 -2.98 -32.68 -0.48
CA ARG A 283 -4.22 -32.66 -1.28
C ARG A 283 -4.12 -33.47 -2.56
N ARG A 284 -2.94 -33.53 -3.16
CA ARG A 284 -2.63 -34.42 -4.28
C ARG A 284 -2.58 -35.86 -3.75
N GLY A 285 -3.76 -36.49 -3.68
CA GLY A 285 -3.97 -37.82 -3.10
C GLY A 285 -2.97 -38.88 -3.61
N PRO A 286 -2.74 -39.96 -2.83
CA PRO A 286 -1.62 -40.87 -3.01
C PRO A 286 -1.52 -41.34 -4.46
N SER A 287 -0.40 -41.03 -5.11
CA SER A 287 -0.22 -41.27 -6.55
C SER A 287 -0.44 -42.73 -6.88
N VAL A 288 -1.54 -43.03 -7.57
CA VAL A 288 -1.83 -44.37 -8.07
C VAL A 288 -0.69 -44.76 -8.98
N SER A 289 0.06 -45.80 -8.60
CA SER A 289 1.21 -46.28 -9.36
C SER A 289 0.77 -46.61 -10.78
N SER A 290 1.43 -46.02 -11.77
CA SER A 290 1.07 -46.08 -13.19
C SER A 290 1.38 -47.45 -13.84
N ALA A 291 0.64 -48.47 -13.39
CA ALA A 291 0.34 -49.67 -14.15
C ALA A 291 -1.10 -49.56 -14.67
N ASP A 292 -1.30 -49.89 -15.94
CA ASP A 292 -2.57 -49.81 -16.68
C ASP A 292 -3.30 -48.46 -16.68
N LYS A 293 -2.96 -47.63 -17.67
CA LYS A 293 -3.92 -47.30 -18.75
C LYS A 293 -3.26 -46.63 -19.96
N THR A 294 -3.58 -47.14 -21.14
CA THR A 294 -3.40 -46.46 -22.43
C THR A 294 -4.73 -45.83 -22.83
N ASP A 295 -4.79 -44.51 -22.96
CA ASP A 295 -5.87 -43.80 -23.66
C ASP A 295 -5.30 -42.52 -24.27
N GLU A 296 -5.53 -42.30 -25.57
CA GLU A 296 -5.03 -41.14 -26.33
C GLU A 296 -6.13 -40.07 -26.47
N ALA A 297 -6.14 -39.04 -25.61
CA ALA A 297 -6.80 -37.76 -25.88
C ALA A 297 -6.39 -36.66 -24.87
N ASN A 298 -6.34 -35.41 -25.34
CA ASN A 298 -6.13 -34.17 -24.56
C ASN A 298 -4.71 -33.90 -24.04
N ASN A 299 -3.78 -33.62 -24.97
CA ASN A 299 -2.58 -32.83 -24.65
C ASN A 299 -2.96 -31.34 -24.49
N PHE A 300 -3.22 -30.93 -23.26
CA PHE A 300 -3.12 -29.52 -22.83
C PHE A 300 -2.15 -29.49 -21.66
N GLU A 301 -1.07 -28.71 -21.79
CA GLU A 301 0.00 -28.67 -20.79
C GLU A 301 -0.43 -27.83 -19.58
N GLU A 302 -0.56 -28.47 -18.42
CA GLU A 302 -0.75 -27.82 -17.12
C GLU A 302 0.53 -27.00 -16.82
N VAL A 303 0.49 -25.67 -17.03
CA VAL A 303 1.68 -24.77 -17.12
C VAL A 303 2.37 -24.52 -15.75
N SER A 304 2.27 -25.46 -14.82
CA SER A 304 3.11 -25.50 -13.62
C SER A 304 4.41 -26.24 -13.92
N SER A 305 5.39 -25.52 -14.50
CA SER A 305 6.72 -26.08 -14.80
C SER A 305 7.33 -26.75 -13.55
N PRO A 306 7.73 -28.04 -13.60
CA PRO A 306 8.31 -28.73 -12.45
C PRO A 306 9.59 -28.07 -11.89
N GLU A 307 10.19 -27.14 -12.63
CA GLU A 307 11.34 -26.34 -12.21
C GLU A 307 11.08 -25.46 -10.98
N THR A 308 9.83 -25.03 -10.73
CA THR A 308 9.51 -24.05 -9.68
C THR A 308 9.11 -24.68 -8.36
N LYS A 309 8.71 -25.97 -8.35
CA LYS A 309 8.29 -26.69 -7.13
C LYS A 309 9.36 -26.62 -6.04
N ALA A 310 8.95 -26.42 -4.78
CA ALA A 310 9.81 -26.20 -3.63
C ALA A 310 10.81 -25.02 -3.80
N LYS A 311 10.52 -24.04 -4.65
CA LYS A 311 11.36 -22.85 -4.83
C LYS A 311 10.56 -21.57 -4.74
N LEU A 312 11.27 -20.47 -4.50
CA LEU A 312 10.70 -19.13 -4.47
C LEU A 312 10.25 -18.70 -5.87
N VAL A 313 8.94 -18.51 -6.02
CA VAL A 313 8.33 -17.65 -7.04
C VAL A 313 7.99 -16.33 -6.33
N TYR A 314 8.52 -15.19 -6.79
CA TYR A 314 8.48 -13.93 -6.02
C TYR A 314 8.48 -12.68 -6.88
N TRP A 315 7.73 -11.67 -6.42
CA TRP A 315 7.84 -10.28 -6.89
C TRP A 315 7.98 -9.34 -5.69
N GLY A 316 9.18 -8.78 -5.52
CA GLY A 316 9.49 -7.81 -4.48
C GLY A 316 9.60 -6.40 -5.06
N PHE A 317 8.89 -5.46 -4.44
CA PHE A 317 8.96 -4.03 -4.77
C PHE A 317 9.79 -3.29 -3.72
N SER A 318 10.54 -2.25 -4.09
CA SER A 318 11.24 -1.36 -3.14
C SER A 318 12.19 -2.14 -2.22
N TYR A 319 12.12 -1.99 -0.88
CA TYR A 319 12.83 -2.86 0.08
C TYR A 319 12.61 -4.37 -0.12
N GLY A 320 11.49 -4.79 -0.74
CA GLY A 320 11.28 -6.18 -1.18
C GLY A 320 12.35 -6.68 -2.15
N THR A 321 13.02 -5.79 -2.89
CA THR A 321 14.18 -6.15 -3.72
C THR A 321 15.39 -6.58 -2.89
N LEU A 322 15.66 -5.91 -1.77
CA LEU A 322 16.71 -6.29 -0.81
C LEU A 322 16.38 -7.64 -0.16
N LEU A 323 15.10 -7.87 0.17
CA LEU A 323 14.64 -9.14 0.72
C LEU A 323 14.77 -10.30 -0.28
N GLY A 324 14.30 -10.13 -1.51
CA GLY A 324 14.45 -11.15 -2.56
C GLY A 324 15.91 -11.42 -2.95
N ALA A 325 16.75 -10.40 -2.99
CA ALA A 325 18.20 -10.56 -3.17
C ALA A 325 18.84 -11.30 -1.98
N THR A 326 18.46 -10.97 -0.73
CA THR A 326 18.92 -11.66 0.49
C THR A 326 18.55 -13.13 0.47
N PHE A 327 17.30 -13.46 0.11
CA PHE A 327 16.87 -14.84 -0.09
C PHE A 327 17.73 -15.55 -1.16
N ALA A 328 17.87 -14.95 -2.34
CA ALA A 328 18.62 -15.54 -3.45
C ALA A 328 20.12 -15.74 -3.13
N ALA A 329 20.69 -14.89 -2.27
CA ALA A 329 22.07 -15.00 -1.80
C ALA A 329 22.25 -16.02 -0.67
N MET A 330 21.24 -16.23 0.18
CA MET A 330 21.27 -17.23 1.27
C MET A 330 20.87 -18.64 0.82
N PHE A 331 19.95 -18.73 -0.14
CA PHE A 331 19.33 -19.98 -0.59
C PHE A 331 19.33 -20.11 -2.13
N PRO A 332 20.52 -20.05 -2.78
CA PRO A 332 20.61 -19.99 -4.24
C PRO A 332 19.91 -21.13 -4.97
N ASP A 333 19.92 -22.35 -4.41
CA ASP A 333 19.25 -23.54 -4.98
C ASP A 333 17.72 -23.54 -4.82
N ARG A 334 17.17 -22.62 -4.01
CA ARG A 334 15.73 -22.45 -3.75
C ARG A 334 15.12 -21.34 -4.61
N VAL A 335 15.79 -20.89 -5.68
CA VAL A 335 15.34 -19.79 -6.55
C VAL A 335 14.62 -20.34 -7.79
N GLY A 336 13.33 -20.02 -7.93
CA GLY A 336 12.45 -20.52 -9.00
C GLY A 336 12.19 -19.49 -10.10
N ARG A 337 11.50 -18.38 -9.75
CA ARG A 337 11.25 -17.21 -10.61
C ARG A 337 11.17 -15.97 -9.71
N VAL A 338 12.19 -15.13 -9.71
CA VAL A 338 12.31 -13.98 -8.79
C VAL A 338 12.41 -12.67 -9.58
N VAL A 339 11.46 -11.77 -9.37
CA VAL A 339 11.44 -10.40 -9.90
C VAL A 339 11.70 -9.40 -8.78
N LEU A 340 12.64 -8.48 -9.01
CA LEU A 340 13.02 -7.42 -8.08
C LEU A 340 12.84 -6.06 -8.78
N ASP A 341 11.81 -5.31 -8.39
CA ASP A 341 11.37 -4.05 -9.01
C ASP A 341 11.55 -2.84 -8.06
N GLY A 342 12.11 -1.74 -8.55
CA GLY A 342 12.55 -0.62 -7.70
C GLY A 342 13.70 -1.06 -6.78
N VAL A 343 14.89 -1.20 -7.37
CA VAL A 343 15.99 -1.98 -6.77
C VAL A 343 16.82 -1.17 -5.77
N VAL A 344 16.87 -1.64 -4.53
CA VAL A 344 17.71 -1.10 -3.44
C VAL A 344 19.17 -1.51 -3.61
N ASP A 345 20.09 -0.54 -3.57
CA ASP A 345 21.53 -0.82 -3.46
C ASP A 345 21.84 -1.31 -2.04
N ALA A 346 22.06 -2.62 -1.92
CA ALA A 346 22.26 -3.29 -0.64
C ALA A 346 23.55 -2.84 0.09
N ASP A 347 24.53 -2.29 -0.62
CA ASP A 347 25.78 -1.83 -0.03
C ASP A 347 25.60 -0.48 0.70
N TYR A 348 24.75 0.39 0.16
CA TYR A 348 24.35 1.65 0.82
C TYR A 348 23.22 1.42 1.84
N TYR A 349 22.44 0.35 1.72
CA TYR A 349 21.44 0.02 2.74
C TYR A 349 22.08 -0.22 4.11
N VAL A 350 23.21 -0.93 4.16
CA VAL A 350 23.91 -1.29 5.41
C VAL A 350 24.76 -0.16 6.02
N SER A 351 24.92 0.98 5.33
CA SER A 351 25.66 2.17 5.81
C SER A 351 24.78 3.11 6.66
N PRO A 352 25.37 4.04 7.46
CA PRO A 352 24.61 4.82 8.43
C PRO A 352 23.51 5.67 7.80
N VAL A 353 23.82 6.27 6.64
CA VAL A 353 22.86 6.92 5.75
C VAL A 353 23.08 6.46 4.31
N TRP A 354 22.00 6.50 3.51
CA TRP A 354 21.96 6.19 2.08
C TRP A 354 21.70 7.47 1.25
N ALA A 355 22.66 8.39 1.23
CA ALA A 355 22.56 9.66 0.48
C ALA A 355 22.27 9.42 -1.01
N GLU A 356 22.93 8.41 -1.59
CA GLU A 356 22.89 8.08 -3.01
C GLU A 356 21.58 7.42 -3.48
N SER A 357 20.59 7.24 -2.60
CA SER A 357 19.23 6.84 -3.00
C SER A 357 18.45 7.96 -3.66
N ILE A 358 18.65 9.23 -3.25
CA ILE A 358 17.82 10.37 -3.68
C ILE A 358 18.39 11.19 -4.85
N ARG A 359 19.50 10.74 -5.46
CA ARG A 359 20.20 11.49 -6.53
C ARG A 359 19.34 11.84 -7.76
N ASP A 360 18.29 11.06 -8.04
CA ASP A 360 17.38 11.31 -9.17
C ASP A 360 16.16 12.19 -8.78
N ALA A 361 15.91 12.41 -7.48
CA ALA A 361 14.70 13.07 -6.99
C ALA A 361 14.55 14.52 -7.51
N ASP A 362 15.65 15.29 -7.51
CA ASP A 362 15.67 16.64 -8.06
C ASP A 362 15.38 16.63 -9.56
N ALA A 363 15.93 15.67 -10.31
CA ALA A 363 15.71 15.56 -11.75
C ALA A 363 14.25 15.22 -12.10
N ILE A 364 13.58 14.41 -11.28
CA ILE A 364 12.14 14.13 -11.41
C ILE A 364 11.32 15.39 -11.11
N ALA A 365 11.71 16.17 -10.09
CA ALA A 365 11.05 17.42 -9.71
C ALA A 365 11.18 18.51 -10.79
N GLU A 366 12.32 18.64 -11.48
CA GLU A 366 12.47 19.58 -12.60
C GLU A 366 11.63 19.17 -13.83
N LEU A 367 11.44 17.87 -14.06
CA LEU A 367 10.65 17.37 -15.20
C LEU A 367 9.16 17.73 -15.12
N PHE A 368 8.61 17.94 -13.91
CA PHE A 368 7.26 18.47 -13.72
C PHE A 368 7.02 19.78 -14.49
N TYR A 369 7.98 20.71 -14.50
CA TYR A 369 7.86 21.97 -15.23
C TYR A 369 7.91 21.80 -16.75
N THR A 370 8.59 20.76 -17.23
CA THR A 370 8.66 20.40 -18.65
C THR A 370 7.36 19.77 -19.11
N TYR A 371 6.88 18.73 -18.42
CA TYR A 371 5.61 18.08 -18.73
C TYR A 371 4.41 19.04 -18.60
N CYS A 372 4.40 19.94 -17.61
CA CYS A 372 3.34 20.97 -17.48
C CYS A 372 3.34 21.96 -18.65
N HIS A 373 4.51 22.32 -19.18
CA HIS A 373 4.63 23.18 -20.37
C HIS A 373 4.16 22.45 -21.64
N GLU A 374 4.55 21.19 -21.82
CA GLU A 374 4.15 20.34 -22.96
C GLU A 374 2.64 20.05 -22.97
N ALA A 375 2.05 19.83 -21.79
CA ALA A 375 0.61 19.70 -21.59
C ALA A 375 -0.16 21.01 -21.88
N GLY A 376 0.52 22.16 -21.83
CA GLY A 376 -0.04 23.47 -22.10
C GLY A 376 -1.31 23.75 -21.30
N VAL A 377 -2.42 24.02 -21.99
CA VAL A 377 -3.72 24.32 -21.35
C VAL A 377 -4.35 23.18 -20.54
N LYS A 378 -3.77 21.96 -20.55
CA LYS A 378 -4.15 20.87 -19.64
C LYS A 378 -3.48 20.97 -18.25
N CYS A 379 -2.42 21.76 -18.12
CA CYS A 379 -1.80 22.03 -16.82
C CYS A 379 -2.40 23.31 -16.24
N ASP A 380 -3.18 23.21 -15.16
CA ASP A 380 -3.82 24.38 -14.50
C ASP A 380 -2.80 25.50 -14.20
N LEU A 381 -1.58 25.13 -13.81
CA LEU A 381 -0.49 26.05 -13.47
C LEU A 381 0.12 26.77 -14.69
N TYR A 382 -0.04 26.25 -15.91
CA TYR A 382 0.46 26.88 -17.14
C TYR A 382 -0.40 28.08 -17.53
N LYS A 383 0.25 29.20 -17.87
CA LYS A 383 -0.37 30.39 -18.44
C LYS A 383 0.11 30.58 -19.88
N LYS A 384 -0.71 31.25 -20.71
CA LYS A 384 -0.46 31.39 -22.14
C LYS A 384 0.93 32.00 -22.40
N ASP A 385 1.72 31.32 -23.23
CA ASP A 385 3.08 31.68 -23.64
C ASP A 385 4.15 31.53 -22.52
N ASP A 386 3.84 30.83 -21.41
CA ASP A 386 4.84 30.43 -20.40
C ASP A 386 5.90 29.49 -20.99
N THR A 387 7.14 29.63 -20.52
CA THR A 387 8.19 28.59 -20.60
C THR A 387 8.23 27.75 -19.31
N PRO A 388 8.92 26.59 -19.29
CA PRO A 388 9.14 25.82 -18.04
C PRO A 388 9.72 26.67 -16.89
N ALA A 389 10.58 27.65 -17.20
CA ALA A 389 11.15 28.56 -16.21
C ALA A 389 10.11 29.52 -15.60
N ASN A 390 9.05 29.89 -16.34
CA ASN A 390 7.96 30.72 -15.80
C ASN A 390 7.08 29.90 -14.83
N ILE A 391 6.78 28.66 -15.19
CA ILE A 391 6.03 27.71 -14.34
C ILE A 391 6.82 27.44 -13.06
N LYS A 392 8.14 27.20 -13.16
CA LYS A 392 9.03 27.03 -12.02
C LYS A 392 9.05 28.26 -11.10
N ALA A 393 9.24 29.46 -11.64
CA ALA A 393 9.27 30.68 -10.85
C ALA A 393 7.95 30.93 -10.08
N ARG A 394 6.80 30.57 -10.67
CA ARG A 394 5.48 30.59 -10.02
C ARG A 394 5.41 29.60 -8.86
N PHE A 395 5.81 28.36 -9.11
CA PHE A 395 5.84 27.28 -8.12
C PHE A 395 6.76 27.58 -6.93
N GLU A 396 7.98 28.04 -7.18
CA GLU A 396 8.93 28.48 -6.14
C GLU A 396 8.42 29.72 -5.40
N GLY A 397 7.70 30.61 -6.07
CA GLY A 397 7.00 31.74 -5.46
C GLY A 397 5.97 31.31 -4.42
N VAL A 398 5.17 30.28 -4.71
CA VAL A 398 4.23 29.66 -3.75
C VAL A 398 4.97 29.10 -2.53
N LEU A 399 6.06 28.35 -2.73
CA LEU A 399 6.86 27.83 -1.62
C LEU A 399 7.46 28.96 -0.76
N ALA A 400 8.05 29.98 -1.38
CA ALA A 400 8.61 31.14 -0.68
C ALA A 400 7.54 31.94 0.09
N ARG A 401 6.31 32.05 -0.46
CA ARG A 401 5.15 32.64 0.22
C ARG A 401 4.79 31.88 1.49
N ILE A 402 4.69 30.55 1.42
CA ILE A 402 4.34 29.66 2.55
C ILE A 402 5.46 29.63 3.60
N ARG A 403 6.73 29.62 3.19
CA ARG A 403 7.88 29.70 4.10
C ARG A 403 7.89 31.01 4.91
N LYS A 404 7.41 32.11 4.33
CA LYS A 404 7.28 33.41 5.00
C LYS A 404 6.00 33.54 5.84
N ASN A 405 4.88 33.00 5.36
CA ASN A 405 3.60 33.01 6.05
C ASN A 405 2.98 31.60 5.97
N PRO A 406 3.19 30.74 6.99
CA PRO A 406 2.60 29.40 7.02
C PRO A 406 1.07 29.44 6.91
N ILE A 407 0.49 28.47 6.22
CA ILE A 407 -0.95 28.44 5.97
C ILE A 407 -1.66 27.97 7.24
N THR A 408 -2.60 28.77 7.74
CA THR A 408 -3.42 28.43 8.91
C THR A 408 -4.83 28.04 8.47
N LEU A 409 -5.30 26.88 8.90
CA LEU A 409 -6.64 26.40 8.56
C LEU A 409 -7.25 25.58 9.70
N VAL A 410 -8.54 25.25 9.60
CA VAL A 410 -9.24 24.35 10.52
C VAL A 410 -9.64 23.12 9.76
N ASP A 411 -9.31 21.94 10.28
CA ASP A 411 -9.68 20.69 9.65
C ASP A 411 -11.21 20.47 9.66
N ASN A 412 -11.73 19.99 8.54
CA ASN A 412 -13.17 19.84 8.35
C ASN A 412 -13.76 18.64 9.09
N LEU A 413 -12.98 17.61 9.40
CA LEU A 413 -13.44 16.41 10.09
C LEU A 413 -13.32 16.57 11.62
N THR A 414 -12.11 16.80 12.09
CA THR A 414 -11.71 16.85 13.51
C THR A 414 -12.00 18.20 14.18
N LYS A 415 -12.22 19.26 13.39
CA LYS A 415 -12.34 20.67 13.83
C LYS A 415 -11.12 21.24 14.55
N LEU A 416 -9.97 20.58 14.45
CA LEU A 416 -8.72 21.04 15.05
C LEU A 416 -8.06 22.11 14.17
N PRO A 417 -7.48 23.16 14.76
CA PRO A 417 -6.61 24.08 14.03
C PRO A 417 -5.36 23.35 13.57
N GLN A 418 -4.88 23.68 12.38
CA GLN A 418 -3.63 23.15 11.82
C GLN A 418 -2.84 24.31 11.19
N VAL A 419 -1.52 24.22 11.28
CA VAL A 419 -0.59 25.03 10.50
C VAL A 419 0.08 24.12 9.47
N ILE A 420 0.23 24.60 8.25
CA ILE A 420 0.99 23.93 7.19
C ILE A 420 2.21 24.80 6.88
N TYR A 421 3.38 24.28 7.19
CA TYR A 421 4.66 24.90 6.91
C TYR A 421 5.16 24.49 5.53
N GLU A 422 6.14 25.20 5.00
CA GLU A 422 6.75 24.83 3.71
C GLU A 422 7.43 23.45 3.77
N SER A 423 7.91 23.00 4.93
CA SER A 423 8.42 21.63 5.14
C SER A 423 7.35 20.53 5.05
N ASP A 424 6.08 20.81 5.41
CA ASP A 424 4.98 19.88 5.13
C ASP A 424 4.79 19.76 3.61
N ILE A 425 4.80 20.89 2.88
CA ILE A 425 4.70 20.90 1.41
C ILE A 425 5.88 20.18 0.76
N ARG A 426 7.12 20.37 1.23
CA ARG A 426 8.31 19.65 0.73
C ARG A 426 8.19 18.13 0.92
N SER A 427 7.68 17.70 2.08
CA SER A 427 7.43 16.28 2.38
C SER A 427 6.36 15.68 1.46
N PHE A 428 5.29 16.44 1.19
CA PHE A 428 4.25 16.08 0.23
C PHE A 428 4.81 15.99 -1.20
N LEU A 429 5.58 16.99 -1.66
CA LEU A 429 6.18 16.98 -2.99
C LEU A 429 7.12 15.78 -3.21
N PHE A 430 7.97 15.45 -2.23
CA PHE A 430 8.81 14.24 -2.31
C PHE A 430 7.97 12.96 -2.45
N SER A 431 6.85 12.85 -1.74
CA SER A 431 5.96 11.69 -1.88
C SER A 431 5.32 11.58 -3.27
N THR A 432 5.00 12.71 -3.92
CA THR A 432 4.43 12.67 -5.28
C THR A 432 5.43 12.24 -6.36
N LEU A 433 6.73 12.32 -6.10
CA LEU A 433 7.77 11.78 -7.00
C LEU A 433 7.68 10.26 -7.17
N TYR A 434 6.97 9.53 -6.28
CA TYR A 434 6.79 8.08 -6.40
C TYR A 434 5.89 7.69 -7.58
N SER A 435 4.95 8.55 -8.00
CA SER A 435 4.09 8.30 -9.17
C SER A 435 3.76 9.61 -9.90
N PRO A 436 4.73 10.23 -10.58
CA PRO A 436 4.56 11.57 -11.18
C PRO A 436 3.40 11.62 -12.17
N THR A 437 3.18 10.55 -12.94
CA THR A 437 2.07 10.35 -13.88
C THR A 437 0.70 10.59 -13.25
N LEU A 438 0.50 10.13 -12.00
CA LEU A 438 -0.76 10.25 -11.26
C LEU A 438 -0.89 11.61 -10.56
N TYR A 439 0.20 12.12 -9.98
CA TYR A 439 0.15 13.27 -9.07
C TYR A 439 0.40 14.63 -9.72
N SER A 440 1.10 14.72 -10.84
CA SER A 440 1.46 16.02 -11.45
C SER A 440 0.25 16.89 -11.84
N PRO A 441 -0.85 16.37 -12.43
CA PRO A 441 -2.06 17.16 -12.68
C PRO A 441 -2.64 17.77 -11.40
N ILE A 442 -2.65 17.00 -10.31
CA ILE A 442 -3.14 17.44 -9.00
C ILE A 442 -2.22 18.52 -8.41
N ILE A 443 -0.90 18.33 -8.49
CA ILE A 443 0.09 19.30 -8.01
C ILE A 443 -0.03 20.62 -8.75
N ALA A 444 -0.22 20.62 -10.07
CA ALA A 444 -0.48 21.84 -10.82
C ALA A 444 -1.77 22.55 -10.35
N SER A 445 -2.86 21.80 -10.13
CA SER A 445 -4.13 22.36 -9.64
C SER A 445 -4.02 22.96 -8.23
N ILE A 446 -3.29 22.28 -7.34
CA ILE A 446 -3.01 22.77 -5.99
C ILE A 446 -2.18 24.05 -6.06
N PHE A 447 -1.09 24.07 -6.83
CA PHE A 447 -0.20 25.22 -6.90
C PHE A 447 -0.82 26.42 -7.62
N ASP A 448 -1.72 26.22 -8.60
CA ASP A 448 -2.42 27.33 -9.25
C ASP A 448 -3.41 28.03 -8.30
N ARG A 449 -4.13 27.25 -7.49
CA ARG A 449 -5.00 27.80 -6.44
C ARG A 449 -4.19 28.50 -5.35
N LEU A 450 -3.05 27.95 -4.94
CA LEU A 450 -2.14 28.59 -3.98
C LEU A 450 -1.53 29.90 -4.51
N ASP A 451 -1.11 29.95 -5.78
CA ASP A 451 -0.60 31.17 -6.44
C ASP A 451 -1.70 32.25 -6.50
N SER A 452 -2.93 31.82 -6.79
CA SER A 452 -4.13 32.66 -6.77
C SER A 452 -4.59 33.09 -5.37
N GLY A 453 -3.95 32.62 -4.29
CA GLY A 453 -4.27 32.95 -2.89
C GLY A 453 -5.40 32.13 -2.26
N ASP A 454 -5.85 31.06 -2.90
CA ASP A 454 -6.88 30.12 -2.42
C ASP A 454 -6.25 28.97 -1.63
N ASP A 455 -5.78 29.30 -0.42
CA ASP A 455 -5.16 28.36 0.52
C ASP A 455 -6.14 27.28 1.03
N ASP A 456 -7.45 27.50 0.85
CA ASP A 456 -8.53 26.55 1.16
C ASP A 456 -8.48 25.29 0.30
N VAL A 457 -7.69 25.26 -0.79
CA VAL A 457 -7.36 24.03 -1.52
C VAL A 457 -6.79 22.94 -0.61
N LEU A 458 -5.96 23.30 0.37
CA LEU A 458 -5.30 22.34 1.25
C LEU A 458 -6.27 21.68 2.23
N LYS A 459 -7.46 22.27 2.48
CA LYS A 459 -8.52 21.66 3.31
C LYS A 459 -9.08 20.35 2.73
N GLY A 460 -8.84 20.09 1.44
CA GLY A 460 -9.16 18.82 0.79
C GLY A 460 -8.10 17.72 0.99
N LEU A 461 -6.90 18.09 1.45
CA LEU A 461 -5.70 17.22 1.55
C LEU A 461 -5.37 16.79 2.99
N LEU A 462 -6.07 17.37 3.97
CA LEU A 462 -5.94 17.05 5.40
C LEU A 462 -6.37 15.61 5.65
N GLY A 463 -5.59 14.87 6.44
CA GLY A 463 -5.73 13.44 6.60
C GLY A 463 -5.09 12.63 5.46
N GLY A 464 -5.21 13.09 4.21
CA GLY A 464 -4.63 12.46 3.02
C GLY A 464 -3.11 12.42 3.02
N PHE A 465 -2.48 13.59 3.03
CA PHE A 465 -1.02 13.75 3.03
C PHE A 465 -0.49 14.55 4.22
N PHE A 466 -1.30 15.47 4.77
CA PHE A 466 -0.97 16.18 6.00
C PHE A 466 -1.61 15.45 7.18
N PRO A 467 -0.85 15.04 8.23
CA PRO A 467 -1.37 14.22 9.33
C PRO A 467 -2.58 14.85 10.05
N GLY A 468 -3.78 14.39 9.71
CA GLY A 468 -4.99 14.65 10.47
C GLY A 468 -4.97 13.87 11.77
N ILE A 469 -5.45 14.48 12.86
CA ILE A 469 -5.59 13.82 14.17
C ILE A 469 -6.90 13.03 14.16
N ASP A 470 -6.95 11.98 13.35
CA ASP A 470 -8.18 11.22 13.12
C ASP A 470 -8.45 10.26 14.29
N LEU A 471 -9.40 10.65 15.14
CA LEU A 471 -9.80 9.90 16.34
C LEU A 471 -10.79 8.72 16.17
N PRO A 472 -11.29 8.28 14.98
CA PRO A 472 -12.20 7.13 14.89
C PRO A 472 -11.70 5.83 15.55
N PHE A 473 -10.39 5.57 15.58
CA PHE A 473 -9.82 4.41 16.28
C PHE A 473 -9.91 4.49 17.83
N LEU A 474 -10.24 5.67 18.37
CA LEU A 474 -10.47 5.95 19.80
C LEU A 474 -11.94 6.30 20.11
N CYS A 475 -12.78 6.56 19.10
CA CYS A 475 -14.13 7.11 19.27
C CYS A 475 -15.21 6.40 18.45
N GLY A 476 -14.86 5.35 17.70
CA GLY A 476 -15.77 4.46 16.98
C GLY A 476 -15.89 3.08 17.65
N PRO A 477 -16.49 2.09 16.96
CA PRO A 477 -16.23 0.67 17.28
C PRO A 477 -14.73 0.38 17.17
N PRO A 478 -14.21 -0.66 17.86
CA PRO A 478 -12.79 -0.98 17.84
C PRO A 478 -12.26 -1.06 16.40
N PRO A 479 -11.04 -0.57 16.13
CA PRO A 479 -10.53 -0.46 14.79
C PRO A 479 -10.57 -1.82 14.10
N SER A 480 -11.02 -1.85 12.84
CA SER A 480 -11.00 -3.10 12.08
C SER A 480 -9.57 -3.67 12.09
N PRO A 481 -9.39 -5.00 12.03
CA PRO A 481 -8.08 -5.68 12.11
C PRO A 481 -7.21 -5.51 10.84
N GLN A 482 -7.25 -4.32 10.27
CA GLN A 482 -6.45 -3.78 9.19
C GLN A 482 -5.56 -2.62 9.71
N TYR A 483 -5.79 -2.14 10.94
CA TYR A 483 -5.07 -1.02 11.57
C TYR A 483 -4.06 -1.51 12.63
N PHE A 484 -3.14 -2.35 12.20
CA PHE A 484 -1.93 -2.62 12.97
C PHE A 484 -0.96 -1.44 12.76
N SER A 485 -0.69 -0.69 13.83
CA SER A 485 0.46 0.22 13.86
C SER A 485 1.61 -0.44 14.63
N ASP A 486 2.82 -0.14 14.19
CA ASP A 486 4.06 -0.75 14.64
C ASP A 486 5.23 0.18 14.29
N GLU A 487 6.35 0.01 14.98
CA GLU A 487 7.63 0.67 14.69
C GLU A 487 8.52 -0.18 13.76
N ALA A 488 7.95 -1.10 12.98
CA ALA A 488 8.73 -2.09 12.21
C ALA A 488 9.61 -1.45 11.15
N MET A 489 9.21 -0.31 10.57
CA MET A 489 10.05 0.40 9.60
C MET A 489 11.40 0.77 10.21
N SER A 490 11.40 1.37 11.40
CA SER A 490 12.64 1.67 12.15
C SER A 490 13.30 0.38 12.63
N ALA A 491 12.56 -0.51 13.30
CA ALA A 491 13.13 -1.71 13.90
C ALA A 491 13.87 -2.60 12.88
N ILE A 492 13.33 -2.78 11.67
CA ILE A 492 13.97 -3.51 10.57
C ILE A 492 15.15 -2.71 10.03
N MET A 493 14.92 -1.47 9.60
CA MET A 493 15.93 -0.63 8.95
C MET A 493 17.18 -0.42 9.82
N CYS A 494 17.02 -0.27 11.13
CA CYS A 494 18.12 -0.13 12.07
C CYS A 494 18.80 -1.48 12.38
N SER A 495 18.04 -2.59 12.44
CA SER A 495 18.58 -3.95 12.61
C SER A 495 19.40 -4.43 11.40
N ASP A 496 19.12 -3.91 10.22
CA ASP A 496 19.84 -4.19 8.97
C ASP A 496 20.98 -3.20 8.67
N LYS A 497 21.34 -2.31 9.61
CA LYS A 497 22.60 -1.54 9.53
C LYS A 497 23.77 -2.39 10.00
N ARG A 498 24.83 -2.47 9.18
CA ARG A 498 26.16 -2.91 9.66
C ARG A 498 26.87 -1.78 10.40
N TYR A 499 26.73 -0.58 9.87
CA TYR A 499 27.34 0.63 10.37
C TYR A 499 26.20 1.48 10.95
N PRO A 500 25.83 1.28 12.23
CA PRO A 500 24.72 1.99 12.84
C PRO A 500 25.02 3.49 12.94
N LEU A 501 23.98 4.31 12.82
CA LEU A 501 24.07 5.74 13.07
C LEU A 501 24.08 5.97 14.59
N ASN A 502 25.12 6.64 15.09
CA ASN A 502 25.22 7.07 16.49
C ASN A 502 26.17 8.28 16.57
N GLY A 503 25.79 9.38 15.91
CA GLY A 503 26.62 10.58 15.76
C GLY A 503 26.55 11.52 16.96
N THR A 504 27.48 12.47 17.06
CA THR A 504 27.19 13.74 17.76
C THR A 504 26.37 14.64 16.83
N LEU A 505 25.76 15.71 17.35
CA LEU A 505 25.06 16.70 16.52
C LEU A 505 25.94 17.22 15.37
N SER A 506 27.24 17.47 15.62
CA SER A 506 28.18 17.93 14.60
C SER A 506 28.46 16.86 13.52
N ASP A 507 28.37 15.57 13.85
CA ASP A 507 28.49 14.48 12.88
C ASP A 507 27.20 14.37 12.03
N LEU A 508 26.04 14.61 12.65
CA LEU A 508 24.74 14.64 11.98
C LEU A 508 24.61 15.85 11.03
N ASP A 509 25.05 17.05 11.45
CA ASP A 509 25.18 18.24 10.58
C ASP A 509 26.06 17.93 9.36
N THR A 510 27.29 17.43 9.60
CA THR A 510 28.24 17.02 8.55
C THR A 510 27.70 15.90 7.65
N THR A 511 26.75 15.10 8.15
CA THR A 511 26.08 14.04 7.37
C THR A 511 24.93 14.60 6.53
N PHE A 512 24.15 15.53 7.09
CA PHE A 512 23.11 16.25 6.36
C PHE A 512 23.71 17.11 5.23
N GLU A 513 24.83 17.81 5.45
CA GLU A 513 25.52 18.57 4.40
C GLU A 513 25.91 17.69 3.20
N LYS A 514 26.40 16.46 3.43
CA LYS A 514 26.72 15.52 2.35
C LYS A 514 25.48 15.08 1.57
N MET A 515 24.37 14.86 2.27
CA MET A 515 23.08 14.55 1.64
C MET A 515 22.55 15.75 0.84
N ALA A 516 22.65 16.97 1.36
CA ALA A 516 22.21 18.20 0.71
C ALA A 516 23.01 18.53 -0.56
N ASN A 517 24.27 18.10 -0.64
CA ASN A 517 25.06 18.13 -1.87
C ASN A 517 24.65 17.05 -2.90
N THR A 518 23.78 16.10 -2.54
CA THR A 518 23.30 15.00 -3.41
C THR A 518 21.92 15.28 -4.00
N SER A 519 21.00 15.87 -3.22
CA SER A 519 19.69 16.35 -3.68
C SER A 519 19.11 17.38 -2.72
N SER A 520 18.32 18.30 -3.25
CA SER A 520 17.54 19.28 -2.50
C SER A 520 16.60 18.65 -1.47
N PHE A 521 16.15 17.40 -1.66
CA PHE A 521 15.26 16.65 -0.76
C PHE A 521 16.00 15.90 0.37
N ALA A 522 17.28 16.20 0.59
CA ALA A 522 18.07 15.67 1.70
C ALA A 522 17.44 15.88 3.08
N ASP A 523 16.67 16.94 3.28
CA ASP A 523 15.98 17.23 4.54
C ASP A 523 14.83 16.24 4.80
N VAL A 524 14.06 15.90 3.77
CA VAL A 524 13.05 14.83 3.82
C VAL A 524 13.72 13.49 4.11
N TRP A 525 14.79 13.15 3.39
CA TRP A 525 15.41 11.83 3.47
C TRP A 525 16.26 11.61 4.74
N MET A 526 16.96 12.64 5.23
CA MET A 526 17.69 12.59 6.50
C MET A 526 16.74 12.47 7.70
N THR A 527 15.53 13.03 7.60
CA THR A 527 14.47 12.86 8.61
C THR A 527 14.01 11.39 8.75
N LEU A 528 14.28 10.52 7.76
CA LEU A 528 14.16 9.06 7.91
C LEU A 528 15.35 8.46 8.66
N MET A 529 16.57 8.73 8.18
CA MET A 529 17.79 8.06 8.65
C MET A 529 18.12 8.38 10.11
N ILE A 530 17.88 9.61 10.54
CA ILE A 530 18.05 10.03 11.93
C ILE A 530 17.14 9.24 12.89
N GLY A 531 16.07 8.59 12.39
CA GLY A 531 15.24 7.66 13.17
C GLY A 531 15.98 6.41 13.68
N CYS A 532 17.15 6.10 13.12
CA CYS A 532 18.06 5.06 13.61
C CYS A 532 19.21 5.59 14.48
N ASP A 533 19.34 6.91 14.69
CA ASP A 533 20.46 7.46 15.44
C ASP A 533 20.39 7.07 16.92
N GLY A 534 21.44 6.38 17.39
CA GLY A 534 21.49 5.83 18.74
C GLY A 534 20.51 4.68 19.02
N TRP A 535 20.02 3.98 17.99
CA TRP A 535 19.11 2.83 18.15
C TRP A 535 19.73 1.74 19.04
N PRO A 536 19.10 1.35 20.18
CA PRO A 536 19.79 0.56 21.20
C PRO A 536 19.62 -0.97 21.08
N VAL A 537 18.78 -1.46 20.16
CA VAL A 537 18.56 -2.92 20.01
C VAL A 537 19.54 -3.50 19.00
N GLU A 538 20.41 -4.40 19.47
CA GLU A 538 21.33 -5.17 18.63
C GLU A 538 20.60 -6.35 17.96
N SER A 539 20.74 -6.48 16.64
CA SER A 539 20.19 -7.59 15.87
C SER A 539 20.99 -8.88 16.09
N ARG A 540 20.30 -10.00 16.34
CA ARG A 540 20.89 -11.33 16.55
C ARG A 540 21.43 -11.95 15.27
N ASP A 541 20.83 -11.63 14.13
CA ASP A 541 21.28 -12.06 12.81
C ASP A 541 21.67 -10.81 12.01
N PRO A 542 22.97 -10.47 11.92
CA PRO A 542 23.43 -9.26 11.28
C PRO A 542 23.22 -9.29 9.75
N PRO A 543 23.07 -8.11 9.10
CA PRO A 543 22.85 -8.00 7.66
C PRO A 543 23.99 -8.61 6.84
N MET A 544 23.65 -9.12 5.66
CA MET A 544 24.58 -9.80 4.74
C MET A 544 25.77 -8.92 4.33
N ARG A 545 26.88 -9.57 3.96
CA ARG A 545 28.09 -8.92 3.41
C ARG A 545 27.89 -8.57 1.94
N TRP A 546 27.07 -7.54 1.71
CA TRP A 546 26.79 -6.95 0.41
C TRP A 546 27.93 -6.07 -0.10
N ASP A 547 28.47 -5.27 0.83
CA ASP A 547 29.54 -4.30 0.69
C ASP A 547 30.79 -4.86 -0.03
N ASP A 548 31.21 -4.15 -1.09
CA ASP A 548 32.42 -4.43 -1.89
C ASP A 548 33.72 -4.08 -1.12
N HIS A 549 33.79 -4.42 0.18
CA HIS A 549 34.95 -4.19 1.04
C HIS A 549 36.19 -4.90 0.47
N PRO A 550 37.36 -4.23 0.29
CA PRO A 550 38.47 -4.78 -0.51
C PRO A 550 39.01 -6.16 -0.11
N ALA A 551 38.86 -6.56 1.15
CA ALA A 551 39.25 -7.90 1.62
C ALA A 551 38.27 -9.04 1.21
N HIS A 552 37.03 -8.69 0.83
CA HIS A 552 35.88 -9.59 0.76
C HIS A 552 34.90 -9.26 -0.39
N ILE A 553 35.37 -8.71 -1.51
CA ILE A 553 34.53 -8.45 -2.70
C ILE A 553 33.75 -9.73 -3.07
N PRO A 554 32.40 -9.72 -3.05
CA PRO A 554 31.61 -10.90 -3.39
C PRO A 554 31.86 -11.37 -4.82
N LYS A 555 31.96 -12.68 -5.03
CA LYS A 555 31.84 -13.26 -6.38
C LYS A 555 30.37 -13.18 -6.81
N PRO A 556 30.07 -12.99 -8.11
CA PRO A 556 28.70 -13.08 -8.62
C PRO A 556 28.03 -14.39 -8.18
N ILE A 557 26.85 -14.26 -7.58
CA ILE A 557 26.10 -15.36 -6.98
C ILE A 557 25.43 -16.15 -8.08
N LYS A 558 25.69 -17.46 -8.16
CA LYS A 558 24.93 -18.36 -9.03
C LYS A 558 23.76 -18.97 -8.27
N THR A 559 22.55 -18.73 -8.78
CA THR A 559 21.28 -19.30 -8.32
C THR A 559 20.83 -20.47 -9.21
N SER A 560 19.85 -21.26 -8.77
CA SER A 560 19.25 -22.34 -9.56
C SER A 560 18.42 -21.85 -10.75
N PHE A 561 18.05 -20.57 -10.75
CA PHE A 561 17.44 -19.87 -11.88
C PHE A 561 17.89 -18.40 -11.86
N PRO A 562 18.22 -17.75 -13.00
CA PRO A 562 18.65 -16.37 -13.00
C PRO A 562 17.53 -15.41 -12.60
N LEU A 563 17.88 -14.33 -11.88
CA LEU A 563 16.93 -13.31 -11.42
C LEU A 563 16.52 -12.35 -12.55
N LEU A 564 15.39 -11.68 -12.39
CA LEU A 564 14.99 -10.52 -13.19
C LEU A 564 14.95 -9.26 -12.31
N PHE A 565 15.74 -8.26 -12.68
CA PHE A 565 15.71 -6.93 -12.10
C PHE A 565 14.92 -5.97 -12.99
N VAL A 566 14.14 -5.07 -12.39
CA VAL A 566 13.36 -4.04 -13.09
C VAL A 566 13.65 -2.70 -12.43
N SER A 567 13.90 -1.66 -13.22
CA SER A 567 14.21 -0.33 -12.69
C SER A 567 13.78 0.76 -13.66
N ASN A 568 13.29 1.88 -13.13
CA ASN A 568 12.96 3.05 -13.92
C ASN A 568 14.22 3.82 -14.32
N THR A 569 14.12 4.62 -15.38
CA THR A 569 15.21 5.50 -15.85
C THR A 569 15.56 6.57 -14.81
N ARG A 570 14.57 7.01 -14.04
CA ARG A 570 14.73 7.83 -12.83
C ARG A 570 13.79 7.32 -11.75
N ASP A 571 14.30 7.05 -10.57
CA ASP A 571 13.52 6.61 -9.40
C ASP A 571 13.97 7.42 -8.17
N PRO A 572 13.06 8.05 -7.41
CA PRO A 572 13.44 9.00 -6.36
C PRO A 572 14.12 8.36 -5.15
N VAL A 573 14.13 7.02 -5.03
CA VAL A 573 14.75 6.30 -3.89
C VAL A 573 15.52 5.03 -4.28
N THR A 574 15.19 4.42 -5.42
CA THR A 574 15.84 3.21 -5.97
C THR A 574 16.30 3.40 -7.44
N PRO A 575 17.18 4.40 -7.70
CA PRO A 575 17.60 4.82 -9.04
C PRO A 575 18.32 3.74 -9.85
N LEU A 576 18.27 3.84 -11.20
CA LEU A 576 18.73 2.82 -12.16
C LEU A 576 20.14 2.24 -11.88
N TYR A 577 21.06 3.03 -11.33
CA TYR A 577 22.42 2.55 -11.02
C TYR A 577 22.40 1.40 -10.01
N ALA A 578 21.46 1.41 -9.06
CA ALA A 578 21.28 0.37 -8.07
C ALA A 578 20.79 -0.94 -8.72
N GLY A 579 19.80 -0.86 -9.61
CA GLY A 579 19.33 -1.97 -10.44
C GLY A 579 20.45 -2.63 -11.24
N VAL A 580 21.23 -1.83 -12.00
CA VAL A 580 22.36 -2.33 -12.79
C VAL A 580 23.45 -2.93 -11.89
N LYS A 581 23.74 -2.32 -10.72
CA LYS A 581 24.76 -2.80 -9.79
C LYS A 581 24.37 -4.10 -9.09
N MET A 582 23.14 -4.20 -8.59
CA MET A 582 22.65 -5.40 -7.91
C MET A 582 22.47 -6.57 -8.87
N ALA A 583 21.98 -6.32 -10.09
CA ALA A 583 21.92 -7.35 -11.14
C ALA A 583 23.30 -7.95 -11.45
N GLN A 584 24.36 -7.13 -11.46
CA GLN A 584 25.74 -7.59 -11.64
C GLN A 584 26.31 -8.40 -10.46
N LYS A 585 25.66 -8.42 -9.29
CA LYS A 585 26.01 -9.33 -8.18
C LYS A 585 25.44 -10.75 -8.37
N PHE A 586 24.64 -11.02 -9.40
CA PHE A 586 24.07 -12.33 -9.72
C PHE A 586 24.46 -12.81 -11.13
N VAL A 587 24.75 -14.11 -11.27
CA VAL A 587 25.13 -14.73 -12.55
C VAL A 587 23.90 -14.80 -13.47
N GLU A 588 24.07 -14.36 -14.73
CA GLU A 588 23.07 -14.45 -15.81
C GLU A 588 21.75 -13.69 -15.55
N ALA A 589 21.63 -12.95 -14.44
CA ALA A 589 20.42 -12.20 -14.09
C ALA A 589 20.13 -11.07 -15.07
N GLY A 590 18.88 -11.00 -15.56
CA GLY A 590 18.45 -10.00 -16.54
C GLY A 590 18.07 -8.66 -15.92
N LEU A 591 18.10 -7.59 -16.73
CA LEU A 591 17.61 -6.27 -16.36
C LEU A 591 16.65 -5.71 -17.43
N ILE A 592 15.54 -5.13 -16.97
CA ILE A 592 14.67 -4.24 -17.75
C ILE A 592 14.81 -2.81 -17.20
N GLU A 593 15.15 -1.87 -18.07
CA GLU A 593 15.04 -0.42 -17.83
C GLU A 593 13.72 0.09 -18.40
N GLN A 594 12.81 0.55 -17.55
CA GLN A 594 11.60 1.24 -17.99
C GLN A 594 11.88 2.74 -18.22
N LYS A 595 11.40 3.30 -19.33
CA LYS A 595 11.53 4.72 -19.67
C LYS A 595 10.42 5.54 -19.03
N SER A 596 10.51 5.65 -17.71
CA SER A 596 9.64 6.50 -16.88
C SER A 596 10.41 7.11 -15.72
N GLU A 597 9.81 8.15 -15.15
CA GLU A 597 10.11 8.68 -13.82
C GLU A 597 9.21 8.00 -12.76
N GLY A 598 9.77 7.77 -11.56
CA GLY A 598 9.03 7.43 -10.34
C GLY A 598 9.49 6.12 -9.71
N HIS A 599 8.80 5.67 -8.66
CA HIS A 599 9.25 4.55 -7.84
C HIS A 599 8.65 3.20 -8.26
N CYS A 600 9.52 2.22 -8.55
CA CYS A 600 9.16 0.91 -9.16
C CYS A 600 8.49 1.05 -10.55
N SER A 601 8.40 -0.04 -11.31
CA SER A 601 7.77 -0.05 -12.64
C SER A 601 6.31 0.43 -12.60
N LEU A 602 5.62 0.24 -11.47
CA LEU A 602 4.23 0.68 -11.26
C LEU A 602 4.04 2.21 -11.24
N ALA A 603 5.11 3.01 -11.25
CA ALA A 603 5.00 4.47 -11.35
C ALA A 603 4.41 4.96 -12.70
N ALA A 604 4.53 4.16 -13.76
CA ALA A 604 3.98 4.43 -15.09
C ALA A 604 3.58 3.13 -15.79
N VAL A 605 2.53 3.16 -16.61
CA VAL A 605 2.07 1.99 -17.35
C VAL A 605 3.04 1.68 -18.50
N SER A 606 3.46 0.42 -18.66
CA SER A 606 4.25 -0.05 -19.81
C SER A 606 3.86 -1.47 -20.21
N LEU A 607 3.34 -1.63 -21.43
CA LEU A 607 2.99 -2.93 -22.01
C LEU A 607 4.24 -3.78 -22.23
N CYS A 608 5.35 -3.14 -22.61
CA CYS A 608 6.63 -3.79 -22.83
C CYS A 608 7.17 -4.40 -21.53
N THR A 609 7.17 -3.64 -20.42
CA THR A 609 7.60 -4.16 -19.11
C THR A 609 6.68 -5.28 -18.63
N ALA A 610 5.36 -5.07 -18.67
CA ALA A 610 4.39 -6.05 -18.21
C ALA A 610 4.43 -7.37 -19.00
N LYS A 611 4.48 -7.32 -20.34
CA LYS A 611 4.65 -8.52 -21.19
C LYS A 611 5.94 -9.26 -20.84
N LYS A 612 7.07 -8.58 -20.66
CA LYS A 612 8.35 -9.24 -20.33
C LYS A 612 8.35 -9.87 -18.94
N ILE A 613 7.77 -9.23 -17.93
CA ILE A 613 7.61 -9.82 -16.59
C ILE A 613 6.72 -11.08 -16.64
N GLY A 614 5.56 -11.01 -17.31
CA GLY A 614 4.69 -12.17 -17.48
C GLY A 614 5.35 -13.33 -18.23
N THR A 615 6.14 -13.02 -19.27
CA THR A 615 6.93 -14.00 -20.03
C THR A 615 8.03 -14.63 -19.17
N TYR A 616 8.71 -13.87 -18.32
CA TYR A 616 9.71 -14.40 -17.38
C TYR A 616 9.08 -15.39 -16.38
N PHE A 617 7.93 -15.05 -15.79
CA PHE A 617 7.23 -15.96 -14.87
C PHE A 617 6.77 -17.26 -15.57
N ARG A 618 5.98 -17.15 -16.66
CA ARG A 618 5.41 -18.33 -17.36
C ARG A 618 6.44 -19.17 -18.09
N GLU A 619 7.32 -18.53 -18.86
CA GLU A 619 8.17 -19.21 -19.85
C GLU A 619 9.64 -19.30 -19.41
N GLY A 620 10.03 -18.62 -18.32
CA GLY A 620 11.44 -18.58 -17.89
C GLY A 620 12.37 -17.82 -18.84
N LYS A 621 11.86 -16.99 -19.75
CA LYS A 621 12.71 -16.19 -20.63
C LYS A 621 13.30 -15.02 -19.86
N VAL A 622 14.60 -15.07 -19.60
CA VAL A 622 15.36 -14.03 -18.89
C VAL A 622 15.86 -12.97 -19.89
N PRO A 623 15.59 -11.67 -19.66
CA PRO A 623 16.20 -10.57 -20.42
C PRO A 623 17.74 -10.56 -20.34
N PRO A 624 18.45 -9.82 -21.23
CA PRO A 624 19.91 -9.78 -21.24
C PRO A 624 20.52 -9.28 -19.92
N HIS A 625 21.62 -9.92 -19.51
CA HIS A 625 22.40 -9.51 -18.34
C HIS A 625 23.05 -8.13 -18.57
N PRO A 626 22.94 -7.17 -17.62
CA PRO A 626 23.31 -5.79 -17.88
C PRO A 626 24.83 -5.56 -17.94
N VAL A 627 25.30 -5.12 -19.11
CA VAL A 627 26.71 -4.74 -19.34
C VAL A 627 26.85 -3.22 -19.28
N LYS A 628 27.55 -2.72 -18.25
CA LYS A 628 27.99 -1.32 -18.17
C LYS A 628 29.00 -1.01 -19.28
N SER A 629 29.00 0.23 -19.76
CA SER A 629 30.01 0.72 -20.71
C SER A 629 31.19 1.39 -19.99
N ASP A 630 32.23 1.73 -20.73
CA ASP A 630 33.32 2.60 -20.26
C ASP A 630 32.86 4.04 -19.93
N LYS A 631 31.62 4.41 -20.29
CA LYS A 631 31.01 5.72 -20.01
C LYS A 631 29.88 5.65 -18.97
N GLY A 632 29.68 4.49 -18.33
CA GLY A 632 28.73 4.29 -17.25
C GLY A 632 27.37 3.72 -17.69
N LEU A 633 26.30 4.47 -17.44
CA LEU A 633 24.91 3.99 -17.58
C LEU A 633 24.26 4.37 -18.92
N SER A 634 24.64 5.51 -19.52
CA SER A 634 23.94 6.12 -20.65
C SER A 634 23.99 5.29 -21.93
N ASP A 635 25.10 4.60 -22.20
CA ASP A 635 25.31 3.66 -23.31
C ASP A 635 25.53 2.20 -22.83
N GLY A 636 25.06 1.88 -21.62
CA GLY A 636 25.00 0.52 -21.10
C GLY A 636 23.95 -0.36 -21.80
N LYS A 637 24.21 -1.68 -21.84
CA LYS A 637 23.46 -2.67 -22.63
C LYS A 637 22.65 -3.59 -21.74
N TRP A 638 21.33 -3.49 -21.87
CA TRP A 638 20.28 -4.31 -21.25
C TRP A 638 18.97 -4.02 -22.00
N ASP A 639 17.89 -4.71 -21.66
CA ASP A 639 16.59 -4.49 -22.30
C ASP A 639 15.97 -3.17 -21.82
N LYS A 640 15.42 -2.40 -22.76
CA LYS A 640 14.74 -1.13 -22.50
C LYS A 640 13.29 -1.22 -22.95
N CYS A 641 12.38 -0.63 -22.19
CA CYS A 641 10.95 -0.61 -22.46
C CYS A 641 10.43 0.82 -22.33
N GLU A 642 9.79 1.34 -23.37
CA GLU A 642 9.12 2.63 -23.32
C GLU A 642 7.89 2.56 -22.38
N ALA A 643 7.55 3.68 -21.74
CA ALA A 643 6.30 3.80 -20.99
C ALA A 643 5.19 4.34 -21.89
N ASP A 644 4.00 3.76 -21.77
CA ASP A 644 2.81 4.14 -22.54
C ASP A 644 1.96 5.21 -21.82
N SER A 645 2.46 5.75 -20.70
CA SER A 645 1.82 6.82 -19.92
C SER A 645 2.84 7.71 -19.21
N TRP A 646 2.61 9.02 -19.19
CA TRP A 646 3.39 10.01 -18.45
C TRP A 646 2.48 11.17 -18.00
N PRO A 647 2.95 12.17 -17.21
CA PRO A 647 2.09 13.26 -16.72
C PRO A 647 1.25 13.93 -17.82
N TRP A 648 -0.06 14.09 -17.58
CA TRP A 648 -1.09 14.57 -18.53
C TRP A 648 -1.33 13.72 -19.79
N HIS A 649 -0.63 12.60 -19.93
CA HIS A 649 -0.74 11.65 -21.04
C HIS A 649 -1.05 10.24 -20.49
N PRO A 650 -2.31 9.96 -20.13
CA PRO A 650 -2.75 8.61 -19.78
C PRO A 650 -2.73 7.68 -21.00
N TYR A 651 -2.64 6.38 -20.75
CA TYR A 651 -2.74 5.34 -21.78
C TYR A 651 -4.15 5.30 -22.41
N ASP A 652 -4.22 5.17 -23.74
CA ASP A 652 -5.46 5.02 -24.50
C ASP A 652 -5.74 3.52 -24.83
N PRO A 653 -6.74 2.88 -24.20
CA PRO A 653 -7.09 1.50 -24.48
C PRO A 653 -7.81 1.30 -25.82
N GLU A 654 -8.52 2.31 -26.35
CA GLU A 654 -9.26 2.19 -27.60
C GLU A 654 -8.31 2.15 -28.80
N ALA A 655 -7.25 2.96 -28.77
CA ALA A 655 -6.20 2.95 -29.79
C ALA A 655 -5.53 1.57 -29.96
N SER A 656 -5.27 0.86 -28.85
CA SER A 656 -4.68 -0.48 -28.85
C SER A 656 -5.63 -1.55 -29.42
N ILE A 657 -6.90 -1.53 -29.01
CA ILE A 657 -7.94 -2.45 -29.50
C ILE A 657 -8.19 -2.24 -31.00
N ALA A 658 -8.23 -0.98 -31.46
CA ALA A 658 -8.50 -0.63 -32.85
C ALA A 658 -7.41 -1.10 -33.83
N GLY A 659 -6.15 -1.20 -33.38
CA GLY A 659 -5.04 -1.72 -34.19
C GLY A 659 -5.00 -3.25 -34.29
N ASN A 660 -5.13 -3.94 -33.15
CA ASN A 660 -4.68 -5.34 -33.03
C ASN A 660 -5.80 -6.36 -32.74
N GLY A 661 -7.08 -5.97 -32.74
CA GLY A 661 -8.19 -6.91 -32.64
C GLY A 661 -8.25 -7.69 -31.32
N GLU A 662 -8.07 -9.01 -31.35
CA GLU A 662 -8.08 -9.84 -30.13
C GLU A 662 -6.78 -9.73 -29.32
N GLU A 663 -5.62 -9.60 -29.96
CA GLU A 663 -4.37 -9.28 -29.26
C GLU A 663 -4.46 -7.89 -28.61
N GLY A 664 -5.05 -6.91 -29.31
CA GLY A 664 -5.31 -5.58 -28.75
C GLY A 664 -6.24 -5.58 -27.52
N LYS A 665 -7.19 -6.52 -27.42
CA LYS A 665 -8.02 -6.70 -26.22
C LYS A 665 -7.24 -7.32 -25.07
N ALA A 666 -6.38 -8.31 -25.34
CA ALA A 666 -5.52 -8.91 -24.31
C ALA A 666 -4.53 -7.87 -23.77
N ASP A 667 -3.94 -7.07 -24.65
CA ASP A 667 -3.03 -5.98 -24.32
C ASP A 667 -3.73 -4.89 -23.51
N ALA A 668 -4.92 -4.44 -23.93
CA ALA A 668 -5.71 -3.49 -23.16
C ALA A 668 -6.10 -4.02 -21.76
N LYS A 669 -6.35 -5.34 -21.60
CA LYS A 669 -6.59 -5.96 -20.29
C LYS A 669 -5.35 -5.90 -19.39
N ILE A 670 -4.16 -6.24 -19.92
CA ILE A 670 -2.89 -6.13 -19.19
C ILE A 670 -2.63 -4.67 -18.78
N MET A 671 -2.81 -3.73 -19.70
CA MET A 671 -2.59 -2.30 -19.42
C MET A 671 -3.55 -1.76 -18.37
N LYS A 672 -4.83 -2.18 -18.40
CA LYS A 672 -5.79 -1.80 -17.37
C LYS A 672 -5.42 -2.37 -15.99
N ALA A 673 -4.98 -3.62 -15.92
CA ALA A 673 -4.47 -4.19 -14.68
C ALA A 673 -3.25 -3.43 -14.13
N VAL A 674 -2.29 -3.02 -14.98
CA VAL A 674 -1.14 -2.20 -14.58
C VAL A 674 -1.56 -0.79 -14.12
N GLU A 675 -2.55 -0.17 -14.77
CA GLU A 675 -3.11 1.13 -14.37
C GLU A 675 -3.79 1.04 -12.98
N ASP A 676 -4.58 0.00 -12.74
CA ASP A 676 -5.24 -0.22 -11.45
C ASP A 676 -4.23 -0.60 -10.35
N MET A 677 -3.15 -1.31 -10.70
CA MET A 677 -1.99 -1.52 -9.82
C MET A 677 -1.25 -0.22 -9.50
N GLN A 678 -1.02 0.67 -10.46
CA GLN A 678 -0.43 2.00 -10.21
C GLN A 678 -1.27 2.78 -9.20
N ARG A 679 -2.60 2.81 -9.40
CA ARG A 679 -3.54 3.51 -8.51
C ARG A 679 -3.57 2.93 -7.11
N GLU A 680 -3.52 1.61 -6.97
CA GLU A 680 -3.54 0.94 -5.66
C GLU A 680 -2.18 0.98 -4.95
N PHE A 681 -1.07 0.81 -5.68
CA PHE A 681 0.28 1.00 -5.13
C PHE A 681 0.46 2.43 -4.63
N ALA A 682 -0.02 3.44 -5.37
CA ALA A 682 -0.01 4.84 -4.93
C ALA A 682 -0.89 5.13 -3.68
N ARG A 683 -1.93 4.32 -3.40
CA ARG A 683 -2.66 4.37 -2.10
C ARG A 683 -1.88 3.70 -0.97
N GLN A 684 -1.06 2.70 -1.28
CA GLN A 684 -0.27 1.94 -0.31
C GLN A 684 1.09 2.58 0.01
N VAL A 685 1.62 3.42 -0.89
CA VAL A 685 2.67 4.41 -0.61
C VAL A 685 2.11 5.47 0.33
N LYS A 686 1.99 5.10 1.61
CA LYS A 686 1.81 6.02 2.73
C LYS A 686 3.18 6.63 3.02
N PRO A 687 3.44 7.90 2.69
CA PRO A 687 4.67 8.54 3.12
C PRO A 687 4.63 8.60 4.65
N TRP A 688 5.51 7.80 5.28
CA TRP A 688 5.70 7.71 6.74
C TRP A 688 4.50 7.10 7.49
N LYS A 689 4.71 6.14 8.41
CA LYS A 689 3.65 5.51 9.24
C LYS A 689 2.95 6.46 10.24
N ASN A 690 3.19 7.76 10.10
CA ASN A 690 2.93 8.81 11.10
C ASN A 690 1.77 9.73 10.70
N ALA A 691 1.25 9.61 9.48
CA ALA A 691 -0.02 10.19 9.08
C ALA A 691 -1.18 9.27 9.51
N GLY A 692 -2.18 9.83 10.19
CA GLY A 692 -3.42 9.11 10.53
C GLY A 692 -4.15 8.64 9.27
N ALA A 693 -4.82 7.48 9.35
CA ALA A 693 -5.31 6.77 8.17
C ALA A 693 -6.56 7.42 7.53
N LEU A 694 -6.37 8.36 6.60
CA LEU A 694 -7.47 9.00 5.86
C LEU A 694 -7.22 9.10 4.34
N ARG A 695 -8.09 8.47 3.55
CA ARG A 695 -8.62 8.98 2.26
C ARG A 695 -7.64 9.56 1.22
N ILE A 696 -6.52 8.88 0.92
CA ILE A 696 -5.79 9.09 -0.36
C ILE A 696 -6.74 8.88 -1.56
N GLU A 697 -7.75 8.02 -1.40
CA GLU A 697 -8.89 7.79 -2.30
C GLU A 697 -9.41 9.08 -2.96
N LYS A 698 -9.70 10.11 -2.16
CA LYS A 698 -10.30 11.37 -2.67
C LYS A 698 -9.36 12.14 -3.60
N LEU A 699 -8.05 11.93 -3.47
CA LEU A 699 -7.06 12.51 -4.38
C LEU A 699 -6.87 11.68 -5.64
N VAL A 700 -7.05 10.36 -5.57
CA VAL A 700 -7.16 9.51 -6.77
C VAL A 700 -8.47 9.80 -7.52
N GLU A 701 -9.57 10.09 -6.83
CA GLU A 701 -10.82 10.57 -7.44
C GLU A 701 -10.64 11.94 -8.12
N LEU A 702 -9.92 12.88 -7.48
CA LEU A 702 -9.61 14.17 -8.09
C LEU A 702 -8.68 14.01 -9.31
N SER A 703 -7.71 13.09 -9.28
CA SER A 703 -6.84 12.84 -10.44
C SER A 703 -7.61 12.24 -11.62
N LEU A 704 -8.52 11.29 -11.36
CA LEU A 704 -9.46 10.77 -12.37
C LEU A 704 -10.28 11.91 -12.97
N GLN A 705 -10.93 12.72 -12.13
CA GLN A 705 -11.72 13.88 -12.56
C GLN A 705 -10.92 15.00 -13.25
N GLN A 706 -9.59 14.93 -13.31
CA GLN A 706 -8.73 15.81 -14.11
C GLN A 706 -8.16 15.13 -15.36
N LEU A 707 -7.90 13.82 -15.33
CA LEU A 707 -7.50 13.03 -16.52
C LEU A 707 -8.67 12.87 -17.50
N ASP A 708 -9.91 12.91 -17.01
CA ASP A 708 -11.16 12.90 -17.80
C ASP A 708 -11.51 14.29 -18.43
N ARG A 709 -10.59 15.29 -18.42
CA ARG A 709 -10.82 16.66 -18.92
C ARG A 709 -9.83 17.11 -20.00
#